data_AF-A0A840SJA8-F1
#
_entry.id   AF-A0A840SJA8-F1
#
_cell.length_a   1.000
_cell.length_b   1.000
_cell.length_c   1.000
_cell.angle_alpha   90.00
_cell.angle_beta   90.00
_cell.angle_gamma   90.00
#
_symmetry.space_group_name_H-M   'P 1'
#
loop_
_entity.id
_entity.type
_entity.pdbx_description
1 polymer ?
#
loop_
_entity_poly.entity_id
_entity_poly.type
_entity_poly.pdbx_seq_one_letter_code
_entity_poly.pdbx_strand_id
1 'polypeptide(L)'
;MSQPLIGEVLTTPMPIAPGGSCEIEIRADDGNAFDEDEVTVRINGLIGAKQVFQADKPGKRRLLVHASARDGRRESKIIEIEVAGEPLQFSHGGLRLLAMLHFTPVLARPYELTMELGDRARSLAFSPLTVRHARLNTASSQDLITFGKQLAQSRGLSRKLGRSLTRLRTTAPARTIRRSGSDRLSTISVSSSVFDLERPPEFVVPTERYEWDFGDGTRVTTHVPTVNHDFFPAMDHGRESTSFEVSCRAVHSNVTVRRSIVVSSSCAAMRRRGFVVPHVVADVLAHKDYGLFSGLFKASMVVHNVEPAAISLDQVAFTPYVAPDSTVPQRQFVRLGQPLTIAARSSALINVNVPFVEGAGGPGSLPHDVTGFSVVYSGTAAGLPVRINATFDIPLREQAWRPPDPFVPPPSIDPGRIDPDVPLVVWPKEKWGELTRPGIDERFGIEEIIGEAAPVMERTSLTVMVPLGEIAAHPVMNAKPAMLRSARDGIAQRRAAGMLAEVLLKSELQNAAGAPGIPPLVFLGGPEPAGPVAEGQICDPHNISTADAKAAEDAQLVCQITGEVREALMPARWMNALRGDIVLSPGGDGLIGGMMTMVDPPQWYVHCGIMTQNYQQIAHSTCSQERLIDSMIGVIDDGSDGFHPGTLKYAWPGAIVQTVDQSVFNTKEEEFIAPPHPAPSRRTDVVKTYPISPFGRQRVGVTITDDMKMIPPLIVKPDPLLDTYEVRQRLQELADDCLRDAGVRDRPGKYHYRWYCYTDPSIGFDQSANDDLAVGTWSEGTLPSVCSSFIWLHARARNIHLESDGDFVTEPDVEVVDAGARVRAGTRNGLYTYTADERLAAGEHLYNTVYDIAYDKAGWLGEALTDAADDTANQFLNAFGRDDADGKDNDDWRQATDADAVSPDDILWWDGPERGGVYGFSEVAIFREPRRESYTLSRWKLVLTRGTVRGRVFAANGSPAAGARVELAGDKWDNADASGYFEISDVGFGAYEISASPVIEGVLQTVRQPISLDSADFYTELRLVLPEDRFRVAKVTADFYGEDDEWGADNEIEDPGPTYFELELGPDRLTNAQTLTYRWGGEVRVEYRITARWLGDNIIDIDVLASLYEGTSENSKDLEGINTIDFRVWPDQTAGATIKVISGENESDPKDFGQLTLSVTNARNDN
;
A
#
# COMPACT_ATOMS: atom_id res chain seq x y z
N MET A 1 3.83 -37.92 30.75
CA MET A 1 3.00 -36.71 30.61
C MET A 1 3.86 -35.56 31.04
N SER A 2 4.27 -34.69 30.12
CA SER A 2 4.95 -33.43 30.45
C SER A 2 3.99 -32.55 31.23
N GLN A 3 4.51 -31.79 32.21
CA GLN A 3 3.70 -30.80 32.90
C GLN A 3 3.24 -29.71 31.91
N PRO A 4 1.95 -29.31 31.94
CA PRO A 4 1.47 -28.20 31.12
C PRO A 4 2.20 -26.91 31.50
N LEU A 5 2.47 -26.06 30.51
CA LEU A 5 2.95 -24.70 30.70
C LEU A 5 1.80 -23.79 31.14
N ILE A 6 0.60 -23.95 30.57
CA ILE A 6 -0.58 -23.12 30.84
C ILE A 6 -1.45 -23.81 31.90
N GLY A 7 -1.42 -23.31 33.13
CA GLY A 7 -2.24 -23.82 34.23
C GLY A 7 -3.66 -23.25 34.22
N GLU A 8 -3.78 -21.99 34.62
CA GLU A 8 -5.06 -21.30 34.80
C GLU A 8 -5.14 -20.05 33.92
N VAL A 9 -6.36 -19.76 33.45
CA VAL A 9 -6.70 -18.53 32.73
C VAL A 9 -7.75 -17.81 33.55
N LEU A 10 -7.44 -16.59 33.99
CA LEU A 10 -8.36 -15.73 34.72
C LEU A 10 -8.85 -14.62 33.80
N THR A 11 -10.17 -14.43 33.75
CA THR A 11 -10.83 -13.33 33.03
C THR A 11 -11.65 -12.51 34.02
N THR A 12 -11.43 -11.19 34.08
CA THR A 12 -12.12 -10.32 35.04
C THR A 12 -12.37 -8.90 34.49
N PRO A 13 -13.62 -8.40 34.51
CA PRO A 13 -14.88 -9.08 34.80
C PRO A 13 -15.28 -10.07 33.68
N MET A 14 -16.29 -10.90 33.94
CA MET A 14 -16.93 -11.80 32.96
C MET A 14 -18.42 -11.97 33.37
N PRO A 15 -19.40 -11.84 32.44
CA PRO A 15 -19.25 -11.39 31.05
C PRO A 15 -18.82 -9.92 30.98
N ILE A 16 -18.32 -9.49 29.82
CA ILE A 16 -17.89 -8.11 29.59
C ILE A 16 -18.94 -7.37 28.77
N ALA A 17 -19.28 -6.14 29.14
CA ALA A 17 -20.15 -5.32 28.30
C ALA A 17 -19.42 -4.88 27.02
N PRO A 18 -20.12 -4.67 25.90
CA PRO A 18 -19.56 -3.96 24.75
C PRO A 18 -18.99 -2.59 25.16
N GLY A 19 -17.81 -2.21 24.67
CA GLY A 19 -17.04 -1.04 25.13
C GLY A 19 -16.39 -1.21 26.51
N GLY A 20 -16.70 -2.27 27.25
CA GLY A 20 -16.11 -2.59 28.55
C GLY A 20 -14.72 -3.21 28.43
N SER A 21 -13.94 -3.09 29.50
CA SER A 21 -12.59 -3.67 29.58
C SER A 21 -12.58 -4.96 30.39
N CYS A 22 -11.89 -5.98 29.88
CA CYS A 22 -11.64 -7.24 30.56
C CYS A 22 -10.15 -7.49 30.73
N GLU A 23 -9.74 -7.91 31.91
CA GLU A 23 -8.37 -8.33 32.19
C GLU A 23 -8.28 -9.85 32.01
N ILE A 24 -7.26 -10.28 31.28
CA ILE A 24 -6.93 -11.68 31.03
C ILE A 24 -5.56 -11.93 31.64
N GLU A 25 -5.47 -12.88 32.56
CA GLU A 25 -4.22 -13.29 33.19
C GLU A 25 -4.02 -14.80 32.98
N ILE A 26 -2.88 -15.17 32.41
CA ILE A 26 -2.45 -16.55 32.21
C ILE A 26 -1.47 -16.89 33.32
N ARG A 27 -1.72 -17.98 34.04
CA ARG A 27 -0.90 -18.48 35.14
C ARG A 27 -0.30 -19.83 34.82
N ALA A 28 0.86 -20.10 35.41
CA ALA A 28 1.52 -21.39 35.33
C ALA A 28 0.72 -22.48 36.06
N ASP A 29 1.08 -23.75 35.86
CA ASP A 29 0.43 -24.93 36.46
C ASP A 29 0.41 -24.91 38.00
N ASP A 30 1.35 -24.20 38.63
CA ASP A 30 1.41 -24.01 40.07
C ASP A 30 0.50 -22.87 40.59
N GLY A 31 -0.23 -22.20 39.68
CA GLY A 31 -1.12 -21.08 39.97
C GLY A 31 -0.39 -19.74 40.19
N ASN A 32 0.92 -19.67 39.95
CA ASN A 32 1.69 -18.43 40.01
C ASN A 32 1.77 -17.74 38.64
N ALA A 33 2.12 -16.45 38.64
CA ALA A 33 2.46 -15.74 37.40
C ALA A 33 3.71 -16.36 36.76
N PHE A 34 3.78 -16.34 35.42
CA PHE A 34 4.96 -16.82 34.71
C PHE A 34 6.20 -16.00 35.07
N ASP A 35 7.33 -16.67 35.21
CA ASP A 35 8.62 -16.01 35.09
C ASP A 35 8.85 -15.67 33.61
N GLU A 36 8.68 -14.39 33.26
CA GLU A 36 8.84 -13.89 31.89
C GLU A 36 10.25 -14.11 31.33
N ASP A 37 11.25 -14.35 32.18
CA ASP A 37 12.58 -14.70 31.72
C ASP A 37 12.68 -16.17 31.28
N GLU A 38 11.85 -17.07 31.81
CA GLU A 38 11.86 -18.51 31.49
C GLU A 38 10.82 -18.92 30.44
N VAL A 39 9.65 -18.28 30.46
CA VAL A 39 8.51 -18.59 29.58
C VAL A 39 7.97 -17.32 28.93
N THR A 40 7.94 -17.30 27.60
CA THR A 40 7.27 -16.26 26.83
C THR A 40 5.82 -16.64 26.61
N VAL A 41 4.89 -15.80 27.09
CA VAL A 41 3.45 -15.94 26.83
C VAL A 41 3.00 -14.89 25.84
N ARG A 42 2.16 -15.30 24.88
CA ARG A 42 1.48 -14.42 23.94
C ARG A 42 -0.03 -14.64 24.04
N ILE A 43 -0.81 -13.57 24.10
CA ILE A 43 -2.28 -13.58 24.05
C ILE A 43 -2.65 -12.86 22.75
N ASN A 44 -3.28 -13.54 21.79
CA ASN A 44 -3.53 -13.06 20.43
C ASN A 44 -2.28 -12.44 19.77
N GLY A 45 -1.13 -13.13 19.90
CA GLY A 45 0.14 -12.69 19.33
C GLY A 45 0.86 -11.58 20.12
N LEU A 46 0.15 -10.84 20.98
CA LEU A 46 0.75 -9.80 21.83
C LEU A 46 1.50 -10.43 23.00
N ILE A 47 2.74 -9.98 23.24
CA ILE A 47 3.59 -10.50 24.33
C ILE A 47 3.06 -10.04 25.70
N GLY A 48 2.95 -10.98 26.63
CA GLY A 48 2.60 -10.74 28.02
C GLY A 48 1.63 -11.80 28.54
N ALA A 49 1.87 -12.30 29.75
CA ALA A 49 0.95 -13.21 30.43
C ALA A 49 -0.30 -12.51 30.97
N LYS A 50 -0.35 -11.18 30.94
CA LYS A 50 -1.47 -10.36 31.39
C LYS A 50 -1.79 -9.29 30.35
N GLN A 51 -3.06 -9.21 29.94
CA GLN A 51 -3.53 -8.19 28.99
C GLN A 51 -4.94 -7.70 29.31
N VAL A 52 -5.23 -6.46 28.94
CA VAL A 52 -6.55 -5.86 29.02
C VAL A 52 -7.13 -5.73 27.62
N PHE A 53 -8.27 -6.37 27.40
CA PHE A 53 -9.00 -6.45 26.15
C PHE A 53 -10.29 -5.63 26.21
N GLN A 54 -10.74 -5.13 25.06
CA GLN A 54 -12.06 -4.54 24.87
C GLN A 54 -12.71 -5.18 23.63
N ALA A 55 -14.02 -5.37 23.68
CA ALA A 55 -14.83 -5.76 22.54
C ALA A 55 -15.93 -4.73 22.32
N ASP A 56 -16.26 -4.50 21.06
CA ASP A 56 -17.23 -3.53 20.58
C ASP A 56 -18.64 -4.10 20.38
N LYS A 57 -18.75 -5.41 20.11
CA LYS A 57 -20.03 -6.11 19.92
C LYS A 57 -20.24 -7.25 20.92
N PRO A 58 -21.50 -7.58 21.28
CA PRO A 58 -21.83 -8.80 22.00
C PRO A 58 -21.35 -10.09 21.32
N GLY A 59 -21.40 -11.20 22.05
CA GLY A 59 -21.09 -12.54 21.56
C GLY A 59 -19.82 -13.16 22.17
N LYS A 60 -19.51 -14.38 21.74
CA LYS A 60 -18.28 -15.07 22.16
C LYS A 60 -17.08 -14.52 21.39
N ARG A 61 -15.94 -14.38 22.06
CA ARG A 61 -14.65 -14.02 21.48
C ARG A 61 -13.63 -15.09 21.81
N ARG A 62 -12.98 -15.66 20.80
CA ARG A 62 -11.93 -16.66 20.96
C ARG A 62 -10.59 -15.95 21.00
N LEU A 63 -9.79 -16.20 22.04
CA LEU A 63 -8.44 -15.70 22.19
C LEU A 63 -7.45 -16.86 22.18
N LEU A 64 -6.42 -16.76 21.35
CA LEU A 64 -5.34 -17.74 21.28
C LEU A 64 -4.23 -17.35 22.27
N VAL A 65 -3.88 -18.27 23.16
CA VAL A 65 -2.75 -18.12 24.08
C VAL A 65 -1.67 -19.09 23.71
N HIS A 66 -0.44 -18.59 23.55
CA HIS A 66 0.74 -19.38 23.24
C HIS A 66 1.80 -19.17 24.32
N ALA A 67 2.24 -20.25 24.97
CA ALA A 67 3.33 -20.24 25.93
C ALA A 67 4.55 -20.98 25.35
N SER A 68 5.75 -20.44 25.52
CA SER A 68 7.01 -21.03 25.04
C SER A 68 8.09 -20.91 26.09
N ALA A 69 8.61 -22.04 26.55
CA ALA A 69 9.70 -22.10 27.51
C ALA A 69 11.07 -22.13 26.81
N ARG A 70 12.12 -21.64 27.50
CA ARG A 70 13.50 -21.70 26.98
C ARG A 70 14.03 -23.11 26.71
N ASP A 71 13.47 -24.11 27.37
CA ASP A 71 13.82 -25.52 27.18
C ASP A 71 13.19 -26.13 25.90
N GLY A 72 12.48 -25.32 25.11
CA GLY A 72 11.87 -25.71 23.83
C GLY A 72 10.43 -26.21 23.96
N ARG A 73 9.88 -26.35 25.17
CA ARG A 73 8.46 -26.72 25.34
C ARG A 73 7.54 -25.57 24.89
N ARG A 74 6.44 -25.92 24.24
CA ARG A 74 5.41 -24.98 23.80
C ARG A 74 4.02 -25.52 24.12
N GLU A 75 3.08 -24.63 24.37
CA GLU A 75 1.67 -24.97 24.58
C GLU A 75 0.78 -23.86 24.04
N SER A 76 -0.32 -24.25 23.39
CA SER A 76 -1.34 -23.33 22.89
C SER A 76 -2.71 -23.66 23.49
N LYS A 77 -3.48 -22.63 23.82
CA LYS A 77 -4.83 -22.78 24.39
C LYS A 77 -5.76 -21.69 23.86
N ILE A 78 -6.96 -22.08 23.42
CA ILE A 78 -8.01 -21.15 23.03
C ILE A 78 -8.91 -20.87 24.25
N ILE A 79 -9.22 -19.59 24.47
CA ILE A 79 -10.07 -19.11 25.56
C ILE A 79 -11.29 -18.43 24.96
N GLU A 80 -12.49 -18.76 25.44
CA GLU A 80 -13.71 -18.04 25.09
C GLU A 80 -14.01 -16.94 26.12
N ILE A 81 -14.22 -15.72 25.64
CA ILE A 81 -14.71 -14.57 26.40
C ILE A 81 -16.15 -14.27 25.96
N GLU A 82 -17.05 -14.11 26.90
CA GLU A 82 -18.45 -13.76 26.65
C GLU A 82 -18.61 -12.24 26.78
N VAL A 83 -19.02 -11.61 25.67
CA VAL A 83 -19.39 -10.21 25.62
C VAL A 83 -20.90 -10.11 25.68
N ALA A 84 -21.44 -9.54 26.75
CA ALA A 84 -22.88 -9.42 26.97
C ALA A 84 -23.22 -8.26 27.91
N GLY A 85 -24.42 -7.70 27.76
CA GLY A 85 -24.95 -6.61 28.59
C GLY A 85 -24.98 -5.27 27.86
N GLU A 86 -25.41 -4.24 28.58
CA GLU A 86 -25.57 -2.88 28.03
C GLU A 86 -24.22 -2.26 27.63
N PRO A 87 -24.08 -1.71 26.41
CA PRO A 87 -22.86 -1.08 25.95
C PRO A 87 -22.39 0.07 26.87
N LEU A 88 -21.10 0.10 27.16
CA LEU A 88 -20.48 1.16 27.94
C LEU A 88 -20.25 2.38 27.04
N GLN A 89 -21.08 3.42 27.23
CA GLN A 89 -21.09 4.62 26.39
C GLN A 89 -20.79 5.90 27.19
N PHE A 90 -20.16 6.88 26.54
CA PHE A 90 -19.94 8.24 27.07
C PHE A 90 -20.51 9.30 26.14
N SER A 91 -20.77 10.51 26.65
CA SER A 91 -21.29 11.63 25.86
C SER A 91 -20.17 12.54 25.35
N HIS A 92 -20.15 12.92 24.07
CA HIS A 92 -19.23 13.94 23.54
C HIS A 92 -19.94 14.80 22.50
N GLY A 93 -19.89 16.12 22.62
CA GLY A 93 -20.50 17.03 21.65
C GLY A 93 -22.02 16.83 21.49
N GLY A 94 -22.70 16.29 22.51
CA GLY A 94 -24.12 15.95 22.47
C GLY A 94 -24.44 14.56 21.88
N LEU A 95 -23.44 13.81 21.40
CA LEU A 95 -23.58 12.44 20.92
C LEU A 95 -23.29 11.45 22.05
N ARG A 96 -23.85 10.23 21.98
CA ARG A 96 -23.41 9.08 22.78
C ARG A 96 -22.50 8.22 21.92
N LEU A 97 -21.32 7.92 22.41
CA LEU A 97 -20.28 7.14 21.72
C LEU A 97 -19.90 5.92 22.58
N LEU A 98 -19.54 4.82 21.93
CA LEU A 98 -19.00 3.65 22.61
C LEU A 98 -17.63 3.98 23.22
N ALA A 99 -17.35 3.50 24.44
CA ALA A 99 -16.12 3.81 25.16
C ALA A 99 -14.94 2.91 24.74
N MET A 100 -14.51 2.99 23.48
CA MET A 100 -13.39 2.20 22.96
C MET A 100 -12.09 3.02 22.95
N LEU A 101 -10.99 2.39 23.36
CA LEU A 101 -9.65 2.96 23.21
C LEU A 101 -9.04 2.55 21.87
N HIS A 102 -8.69 3.55 21.05
CA HIS A 102 -8.01 3.40 19.77
C HIS A 102 -6.59 3.96 19.85
N PHE A 103 -5.66 3.39 19.08
CA PHE A 103 -4.26 3.79 19.04
C PHE A 103 -3.83 3.99 17.60
N THR A 104 -3.13 5.07 17.29
CA THR A 104 -2.60 5.36 15.96
C THR A 104 -1.15 5.81 16.08
N PRO A 105 -0.18 5.14 15.44
CA PRO A 105 1.21 5.56 15.49
C PRO A 105 1.42 6.90 14.77
N VAL A 106 2.26 7.76 15.34
CA VAL A 106 2.64 9.03 14.73
C VAL A 106 3.77 8.77 13.72
N LEU A 107 3.56 9.15 12.45
CA LEU A 107 4.57 9.01 11.40
C LEU A 107 5.90 9.66 11.81
N ALA A 108 7.01 8.94 11.52
CA ALA A 108 8.38 9.31 11.90
C ALA A 108 8.67 9.39 13.42
N ARG A 109 7.71 9.04 14.30
CA ARG A 109 7.88 8.95 15.75
C ARG A 109 7.43 7.57 16.24
N PRO A 110 8.30 6.54 16.12
CA PRO A 110 7.91 5.13 16.29
C PRO A 110 7.43 4.75 17.70
N TYR A 111 7.60 5.65 18.68
CA TYR A 111 7.20 5.45 20.07
C TYR A 111 6.08 6.40 20.52
N GLU A 112 5.64 7.31 19.64
CA GLU A 112 4.53 8.23 19.92
C GLU A 112 3.24 7.68 19.32
N LEU A 113 2.20 7.59 20.15
CA LEU A 113 0.86 7.17 19.73
C LEU A 113 -0.14 8.29 19.97
N THR A 114 -1.01 8.51 18.99
CA THR A 114 -2.28 9.22 19.18
C THR A 114 -3.31 8.24 19.73
N MET A 115 -3.93 8.59 20.84
CA MET A 115 -4.90 7.80 21.57
C MET A 115 -6.29 8.42 21.48
N GLU A 116 -7.19 7.59 20.99
CA GLU A 116 -8.62 7.75 20.78
C GLU A 116 -9.52 7.27 21.93
N LEU A 117 -10.46 8.05 22.49
CA LEU A 117 -11.62 7.48 23.21
C LEU A 117 -12.88 7.72 22.37
N GLY A 118 -13.50 6.69 21.82
CA GLY A 118 -14.67 6.89 20.98
C GLY A 118 -14.92 5.72 20.05
N ASP A 119 -15.88 5.90 19.17
CA ASP A 119 -16.12 5.03 18.04
C ASP A 119 -15.38 5.60 16.83
N ARG A 120 -14.49 4.81 16.21
CA ARG A 120 -13.49 5.23 15.20
C ARG A 120 -14.09 6.04 14.05
N ALA A 121 -15.38 5.81 13.76
CA ALA A 121 -16.13 6.52 12.72
C ALA A 121 -16.50 7.97 13.03
N ARG A 122 -16.76 8.31 14.30
CA ARG A 122 -17.42 9.60 14.66
C ARG A 122 -16.46 10.59 15.31
N SER A 123 -15.26 10.18 15.67
CA SER A 123 -14.30 10.97 16.45
C SER A 123 -13.42 11.92 15.60
N LEU A 124 -13.05 11.52 14.38
CA LEU A 124 -12.23 12.32 13.46
C LEU A 124 -12.92 13.59 12.89
N ALA A 125 -14.22 13.79 13.17
CA ALA A 125 -14.95 15.01 12.81
C ALA A 125 -14.58 16.24 13.67
N PHE A 126 -13.78 16.08 14.73
CA PHE A 126 -13.47 17.13 15.71
C PHE A 126 -12.01 17.62 15.64
N SER A 127 -11.57 18.10 14.48
CA SER A 127 -10.37 18.95 14.39
C SER A 127 -10.66 20.35 14.98
N PRO A 128 -9.71 21.01 15.68
CA PRO A 128 -9.87 22.38 16.13
C PRO A 128 -10.07 23.31 14.92
N LEU A 129 -11.20 24.03 14.92
CA LEU A 129 -11.59 25.00 13.91
C LEU A 129 -10.44 25.96 13.55
N THR A 130 -9.82 25.75 12.39
CA THR A 130 -9.11 26.82 11.69
C THR A 130 -10.13 27.90 11.34
N VAL A 131 -9.94 29.09 11.91
CA VAL A 131 -10.80 30.27 11.73
C VAL A 131 -11.08 30.50 10.24
N ARG A 132 -12.28 30.13 9.79
CA ARG A 132 -12.79 30.47 8.45
C ARG A 132 -13.14 31.95 8.41
N HIS A 133 -12.52 32.70 7.50
CA HIS A 133 -13.03 34.02 7.11
C HIS A 133 -14.45 33.85 6.53
N ALA A 134 -15.45 34.39 7.22
CA ALA A 134 -16.84 34.39 6.78
C ALA A 134 -17.01 35.21 5.50
N ARG A 135 -17.41 34.57 4.40
CA ARG A 135 -18.05 35.26 3.27
C ARG A 135 -19.57 35.26 3.50
N LEU A 136 -20.13 36.46 3.51
CA LEU A 136 -21.55 36.77 3.63
C LEU A 136 -22.39 36.09 2.54
N ASN A 137 -23.38 35.29 2.95
CA ASN A 137 -24.48 34.84 2.10
C ASN A 137 -25.44 36.00 1.83
N THR A 138 -25.50 36.49 0.60
CA THR A 138 -26.63 37.31 0.13
C THR A 138 -27.80 36.41 -0.23
N ALA A 139 -28.82 36.38 0.62
CA ALA A 139 -30.14 35.86 0.28
C ALA A 139 -30.76 36.69 -0.86
N SER A 140 -31.28 36.03 -1.90
CA SER A 140 -32.00 36.69 -2.99
C SER A 140 -33.51 36.66 -2.74
N SER A 141 -34.16 37.80 -2.99
CA SER A 141 -35.57 38.11 -2.71
C SER A 141 -36.58 37.42 -3.63
N GLN A 142 -36.42 36.11 -3.89
CA GLN A 142 -37.29 35.36 -4.83
C GLN A 142 -37.86 34.03 -4.35
N ASP A 143 -37.66 33.64 -3.08
CA ASP A 143 -38.40 32.52 -2.46
C ASP A 143 -39.62 32.95 -1.62
N LEU A 144 -39.91 34.24 -1.51
CA LEU A 144 -41.08 34.75 -0.76
C LEU A 144 -42.32 35.07 -1.62
N ILE A 145 -42.28 34.85 -2.94
CA ILE A 145 -43.44 35.11 -3.83
C ILE A 145 -43.91 33.86 -4.60
N THR A 146 -43.15 32.77 -4.56
CA THR A 146 -43.51 31.50 -5.23
C THR A 146 -44.04 30.41 -4.28
N PHE A 147 -44.32 30.73 -3.01
CA PHE A 147 -45.08 29.85 -2.09
C PHE A 147 -46.58 30.23 -2.00
N GLY A 148 -46.98 31.40 -2.51
CA GLY A 148 -48.36 31.90 -2.48
C GLY A 148 -49.27 31.42 -3.62
N LYS A 149 -48.75 30.70 -4.62
CA LYS A 149 -49.53 30.27 -5.82
C LYS A 149 -49.69 28.76 -5.98
N GLN A 150 -49.06 27.93 -5.15
CA GLN A 150 -49.32 26.47 -5.10
C GLN A 150 -50.27 26.03 -3.97
N LEU A 151 -50.77 26.96 -3.14
CA LEU A 151 -51.80 26.67 -2.12
C LEU A 151 -53.26 26.78 -2.63
N ALA A 152 -53.47 26.96 -3.94
CA ALA A 152 -54.80 27.12 -4.55
C ALA A 152 -55.20 25.96 -5.49
N GLN A 153 -54.40 24.89 -5.59
CA GLN A 153 -54.67 23.74 -6.49
C GLN A 153 -54.59 22.36 -5.81
N SER A 154 -55.06 22.22 -4.56
CA SER A 154 -55.30 20.88 -3.96
C SER A 154 -56.63 20.73 -3.19
N ARG A 155 -57.56 21.70 -3.29
CA ARG A 155 -58.97 21.48 -2.90
C ARG A 155 -59.74 20.86 -4.06
N GLY A 156 -59.51 19.57 -4.33
CA GLY A 156 -60.16 18.94 -5.48
C GLY A 156 -60.08 17.45 -5.65
N LEU A 157 -59.58 16.64 -4.70
CA LEU A 157 -59.53 15.18 -4.88
C LEU A 157 -59.83 14.37 -3.59
N SER A 158 -60.72 14.87 -2.72
CA SER A 158 -61.38 14.07 -1.65
C SER A 158 -62.82 13.66 -2.00
N ARG A 159 -63.04 13.18 -3.23
CA ARG A 159 -64.31 12.54 -3.64
C ARG A 159 -64.04 11.30 -4.50
N LYS A 160 -63.45 10.26 -3.90
CA LYS A 160 -63.62 8.84 -4.28
C LYS A 160 -62.70 7.95 -3.43
N LEU A 161 -63.09 7.72 -2.18
CA LEU A 161 -62.80 6.50 -1.40
C LEU A 161 -63.63 6.56 -0.11
N GLY A 162 -64.95 6.66 -0.32
CA GLY A 162 -65.97 6.55 0.72
C GLY A 162 -67.01 5.57 0.21
N ARG A 163 -66.73 4.27 0.33
CA ARG A 163 -67.67 3.15 0.21
C ARG A 163 -66.96 1.82 0.47
N SER A 164 -66.58 1.58 1.72
CA SER A 164 -66.75 0.27 2.35
C SER A 164 -66.59 0.42 3.86
N LEU A 165 -67.30 -0.41 4.61
CA LEU A 165 -67.29 -0.56 6.07
C LEU A 165 -68.12 0.45 6.87
N THR A 166 -69.44 0.23 6.79
CA THR A 166 -70.36 0.46 7.91
C THR A 166 -70.66 -0.88 8.58
N ARG A 167 -70.83 -0.86 9.91
CA ARG A 167 -71.19 -1.92 10.90
C ARG A 167 -69.94 -2.38 11.67
N LEU A 168 -69.76 -2.02 12.94
CA LEU A 168 -70.68 -2.15 14.07
C LEU A 168 -70.55 -1.01 15.13
N ARG A 169 -71.71 -0.50 15.55
CA ARG A 169 -72.02 0.14 16.85
C ARG A 169 -71.82 -0.90 17.98
N THR A 170 -71.52 -0.69 19.26
CA THR A 170 -71.79 0.31 20.34
C THR A 170 -71.08 -0.30 21.58
N THR A 171 -70.52 0.36 22.60
CA THR A 171 -71.07 1.26 23.64
C THR A 171 -69.90 1.64 24.57
N ALA A 172 -69.87 2.89 25.04
CA ALA A 172 -69.05 3.35 26.17
C ALA A 172 -69.69 2.95 27.53
N PRO A 173 -69.02 3.14 28.69
CA PRO A 173 -69.08 4.48 29.28
C PRO A 173 -67.76 5.00 29.90
N ALA A 174 -67.78 6.32 30.04
CA ALA A 174 -66.77 7.21 30.60
C ALA A 174 -66.46 6.98 32.09
N ARG A 175 -65.24 7.34 32.48
CA ARG A 175 -64.97 7.89 33.82
C ARG A 175 -64.00 9.06 33.71
N THR A 176 -64.30 10.10 34.48
CA THR A 176 -63.90 11.49 34.29
C THR A 176 -62.95 11.98 35.42
N ILE A 177 -62.18 13.04 35.13
CA ILE A 177 -61.54 14.05 36.04
C ILE A 177 -60.26 13.53 36.77
N ARG A 178 -59.07 14.16 36.74
CA ARG A 178 -58.70 15.58 36.95
C ARG A 178 -57.40 16.04 36.27
N ARG A 179 -57.46 17.30 35.82
CA ARG A 179 -56.38 18.18 35.34
C ARG A 179 -55.53 18.75 36.49
N SER A 180 -54.23 18.91 36.23
CA SER A 180 -53.39 20.08 36.53
C SER A 180 -52.39 20.19 35.37
N GLY A 181 -52.43 21.18 34.46
CA GLY A 181 -51.97 22.57 34.66
C GLY A 181 -50.44 22.58 34.72
N SER A 182 -49.66 23.07 33.74
CA SER A 182 -49.81 24.32 32.99
C SER A 182 -49.23 24.26 31.56
N ASP A 183 -50.01 24.75 30.60
CA ASP A 183 -49.50 25.36 29.38
C ASP A 183 -48.83 26.70 29.74
N ARG A 184 -47.56 26.84 29.41
CA ARG A 184 -46.96 28.14 29.09
C ARG A 184 -46.35 28.04 27.70
N LEU A 185 -47.11 28.55 26.73
CA LEU A 185 -46.57 29.18 25.53
C LEU A 185 -45.55 30.25 25.97
N SER A 186 -44.26 29.91 25.94
CA SER A 186 -43.21 30.90 25.85
C SER A 186 -42.87 31.07 24.37
N THR A 187 -43.39 32.16 23.82
CA THR A 187 -42.88 32.82 22.63
C THR A 187 -41.35 32.98 22.79
N ILE A 188 -40.55 32.14 22.14
CA ILE A 188 -39.12 32.42 22.00
C ILE A 188 -39.02 33.44 20.87
N SER A 189 -38.90 34.70 21.28
CA SER A 189 -38.39 35.78 20.46
C SER A 189 -37.06 35.36 19.87
N VAL A 190 -36.97 35.31 18.54
CA VAL A 190 -35.69 35.34 17.83
C VAL A 190 -35.11 36.73 18.06
N SER A 191 -34.39 36.89 19.17
CA SER A 191 -33.49 38.01 19.36
C SER A 191 -32.31 37.78 18.43
N SER A 192 -32.25 38.54 17.34
CA SER A 192 -31.00 38.79 16.65
C SER A 192 -30.12 39.59 17.60
N SER A 193 -29.33 38.88 18.41
CA SER A 193 -28.21 39.51 19.10
C SER A 193 -27.19 39.89 18.03
N VAL A 194 -27.27 41.16 17.61
CA VAL A 194 -26.13 41.90 17.10
C VAL A 194 -25.02 41.73 18.13
N PHE A 195 -23.92 41.12 17.72
CA PHE A 195 -22.71 41.06 18.56
C PHE A 195 -22.27 42.48 18.87
N ASP A 196 -22.38 42.85 20.14
CA ASP A 196 -21.79 44.04 20.70
C ASP A 196 -20.28 43.79 20.77
N LEU A 197 -19.52 44.38 19.85
CA LEU A 197 -18.07 44.17 19.65
C LEU A 197 -17.20 44.81 20.76
N GLU A 198 -17.80 45.30 21.85
CA GLU A 198 -17.08 45.93 22.98
C GLU A 198 -16.91 45.02 24.21
N ARG A 199 -17.31 43.73 24.15
CA ARG A 199 -17.02 42.77 25.24
C ARG A 199 -16.11 41.63 24.77
N PRO A 200 -14.98 41.34 25.46
CA PRO A 200 -14.19 40.16 25.17
C PRO A 200 -15.07 38.91 25.37
N PRO A 201 -14.96 37.88 24.51
CA PRO A 201 -15.74 36.67 24.67
C PRO A 201 -15.39 36.03 26.02
N GLU A 202 -16.40 35.83 26.87
CA GLU A 202 -16.27 34.92 28.00
C GLU A 202 -15.98 33.54 27.44
N PHE A 203 -14.77 33.04 27.69
CA PHE A 203 -14.41 31.66 27.41
C PHE A 203 -15.36 30.76 28.21
N VAL A 204 -16.31 30.13 27.52
CA VAL A 204 -17.06 29.00 28.08
C VAL A 204 -16.06 27.88 28.27
N VAL A 205 -15.75 27.56 29.54
CA VAL A 205 -14.92 26.40 29.87
C VAL A 205 -15.63 25.16 29.31
N PRO A 206 -14.98 24.33 28.48
CA PRO A 206 -15.59 23.08 28.01
C PRO A 206 -16.02 22.24 29.22
N THR A 207 -17.29 21.82 29.26
CA THR A 207 -17.82 20.97 30.34
C THR A 207 -17.31 19.53 30.24
N GLU A 208 -16.73 19.15 29.10
CA GLU A 208 -16.19 17.82 28.84
C GLU A 208 -14.73 17.73 29.25
N ARG A 209 -14.38 16.62 29.89
CA ARG A 209 -13.07 16.35 30.48
C ARG A 209 -12.79 14.84 30.42
N TYR A 210 -11.57 14.51 30.02
CA TYR A 210 -11.04 13.16 29.88
C TYR A 210 -9.73 13.06 30.66
N GLU A 211 -9.61 12.05 31.53
CA GLU A 211 -8.40 11.77 32.30
C GLU A 211 -7.73 10.51 31.76
N TRP A 212 -6.52 10.67 31.23
CA TRP A 212 -5.71 9.61 30.64
C TRP A 212 -4.65 9.16 31.64
N ASP A 213 -4.46 7.84 31.75
CA ASP A 213 -3.32 7.20 32.42
C ASP A 213 -2.67 6.29 31.38
N PHE A 214 -1.39 6.48 31.11
CA PHE A 214 -0.71 5.76 30.03
C PHE A 214 -0.08 4.45 30.49
N GLY A 215 -0.25 4.08 31.77
CA GLY A 215 0.32 2.85 32.32
C GLY A 215 1.83 2.93 32.59
N ASP A 216 2.45 4.08 32.32
CA ASP A 216 3.86 4.38 32.61
C ASP A 216 4.06 5.29 33.83
N GLY A 217 2.97 5.58 34.56
CA GLY A 217 2.96 6.49 35.70
C GLY A 217 2.70 7.95 35.33
N THR A 218 2.60 8.30 34.05
CA THR A 218 2.19 9.62 33.59
C THR A 218 0.69 9.71 33.32
N ARG A 219 0.12 10.89 33.57
CA ARG A 219 -1.31 11.16 33.41
C ARG A 219 -1.52 12.52 32.77
N VAL A 220 -2.50 12.60 31.86
CA VAL A 220 -2.85 13.83 31.17
C VAL A 220 -4.37 14.03 31.25
N THR A 221 -4.80 15.28 31.31
CA THR A 221 -6.22 15.64 31.22
C THR A 221 -6.45 16.44 29.94
N THR A 222 -7.41 16.01 29.14
CA THR A 222 -7.82 16.70 27.90
C THR A 222 -9.29 17.10 27.95
N HIS A 223 -9.68 18.03 27.08
CA HIS A 223 -11.08 18.45 26.88
C HIS A 223 -11.71 17.87 25.60
N VAL A 224 -10.91 17.19 24.81
CA VAL A 224 -11.32 16.39 23.65
C VAL A 224 -10.93 14.94 23.93
N PRO A 225 -11.63 13.95 23.35
CA PRO A 225 -11.37 12.55 23.61
C PRO A 225 -10.13 12.01 22.87
N THR A 226 -9.11 12.85 22.63
CA THR A 226 -7.89 12.49 21.92
C THR A 226 -6.67 13.00 22.68
N VAL A 227 -5.57 12.23 22.70
CA VAL A 227 -4.30 12.65 23.32
C VAL A 227 -3.10 11.99 22.61
N ASN A 228 -1.97 12.69 22.52
CA ASN A 228 -0.72 12.09 22.06
C ASN A 228 0.18 11.77 23.26
N HIS A 229 0.90 10.65 23.20
CA HIS A 229 1.87 10.28 24.22
C HIS A 229 3.06 9.55 23.63
N ASP A 230 4.26 9.85 24.13
CA ASP A 230 5.50 9.19 23.76
C ASP A 230 5.88 8.16 24.84
N PHE A 231 5.87 6.88 24.48
CA PHE A 231 6.18 5.77 25.38
C PHE A 231 7.69 5.54 25.53
N PHE A 232 8.53 6.14 24.67
CA PHE A 232 9.96 5.91 24.68
C PHE A 232 10.61 6.04 26.07
N PRO A 233 10.33 7.09 26.88
CA PRO A 233 11.00 7.26 28.17
C PRO A 233 10.67 6.17 29.20
N ALA A 234 9.55 5.48 29.04
CA ALA A 234 9.03 4.49 29.97
C ALA A 234 9.38 3.06 29.59
N MET A 235 9.85 2.83 28.37
CA MET A 235 10.19 1.50 27.88
C MET A 235 11.41 0.90 28.57
N ASP A 236 11.38 -0.40 28.78
CA ASP A 236 12.58 -1.15 29.10
C ASP A 236 13.33 -1.49 27.81
N HIS A 237 14.32 -0.67 27.45
CA HIS A 237 15.17 -0.90 26.27
C HIS A 237 16.15 -2.08 26.42
N GLY A 238 16.11 -2.82 27.53
CA GLY A 238 16.70 -4.15 27.65
C GLY A 238 15.83 -5.25 27.01
N ARG A 239 14.53 -5.03 26.89
CA ARG A 239 13.54 -5.97 26.36
C ARG A 239 13.12 -5.56 24.95
N GLU A 240 12.75 -6.54 24.12
CA GLU A 240 12.30 -6.30 22.74
C GLU A 240 10.93 -5.64 22.67
N SER A 241 10.11 -5.82 23.68
CA SER A 241 8.80 -5.19 23.79
C SER A 241 8.49 -4.82 25.23
N THR A 242 7.62 -3.82 25.42
CA THR A 242 7.08 -3.42 26.72
C THR A 242 5.58 -3.26 26.58
N SER A 243 4.81 -3.83 27.51
CA SER A 243 3.35 -3.71 27.56
C SER A 243 2.95 -2.60 28.51
N PHE A 244 1.97 -1.77 28.11
CA PHE A 244 1.42 -0.70 28.92
C PHE A 244 -0.10 -0.86 29.03
N GLU A 245 -0.64 -0.67 30.24
CA GLU A 245 -2.09 -0.61 30.48
C GLU A 245 -2.55 0.84 30.41
N VAL A 246 -3.09 1.24 29.25
CA VAL A 246 -3.61 2.59 29.06
C VAL A 246 -5.05 2.63 29.56
N SER A 247 -5.42 3.68 30.28
CA SER A 247 -6.79 3.96 30.70
C SER A 247 -7.24 5.37 30.35
N CYS A 248 -8.52 5.51 30.05
CA CYS A 248 -9.17 6.82 29.90
C CYS A 248 -10.45 6.87 30.72
N ARG A 249 -10.63 7.95 31.46
CA ARG A 249 -11.85 8.27 32.20
C ARG A 249 -12.52 9.51 31.61
N ALA A 250 -13.66 9.31 30.94
CA ALA A 250 -14.57 10.38 30.56
C ALA A 250 -15.31 10.89 31.82
N VAL A 251 -14.74 11.88 32.51
CA VAL A 251 -15.17 12.35 33.84
C VAL A 251 -16.65 12.75 33.86
N HIS A 252 -17.09 13.45 32.82
CA HIS A 252 -18.45 13.97 32.67
C HIS A 252 -19.50 12.87 32.45
N SER A 253 -19.09 11.70 31.94
CA SER A 253 -19.95 10.52 31.74
C SER A 253 -19.75 9.46 32.83
N ASN A 254 -18.77 9.66 33.73
CA ASN A 254 -18.32 8.69 34.72
C ASN A 254 -18.03 7.30 34.13
N VAL A 255 -17.46 7.26 32.93
CA VAL A 255 -17.03 6.04 32.24
C VAL A 255 -15.52 5.94 32.32
N THR A 256 -15.00 4.74 32.62
CA THR A 256 -13.57 4.45 32.63
C THR A 256 -13.33 3.16 31.87
N VAL A 257 -12.39 3.21 30.94
CA VAL A 257 -11.98 2.08 30.13
C VAL A 257 -10.47 1.95 30.10
N ARG A 258 -10.01 0.74 29.80
CA ARG A 258 -8.63 0.28 29.85
C ARG A 258 -8.34 -0.64 28.68
N ARG A 259 -7.13 -0.58 28.12
CA ARG A 259 -6.65 -1.47 27.06
C ARG A 259 -5.14 -1.62 27.15
N SER A 260 -4.63 -2.81 26.90
CA SER A 260 -3.19 -3.06 26.80
C SER A 260 -2.67 -2.68 25.42
N ILE A 261 -1.49 -2.07 25.39
CA ILE A 261 -0.70 -1.85 24.18
C ILE A 261 0.67 -2.48 24.34
N VAL A 262 1.29 -2.88 23.24
CA VAL A 262 2.67 -3.40 23.23
C VAL A 262 3.51 -2.52 22.31
N VAL A 263 4.59 -1.94 22.85
CA VAL A 263 5.52 -1.09 22.09
C VAL A 263 6.85 -1.82 21.94
N SER A 264 7.34 -1.94 20.71
CA SER A 264 8.56 -2.70 20.38
C SER A 264 9.82 -1.82 20.38
N SER A 265 10.87 -2.28 21.06
CA SER A 265 12.15 -1.59 21.18
C SER A 265 13.11 -1.94 20.03
N SER A 266 13.18 -1.07 19.02
CA SER A 266 14.19 -1.18 17.95
C SER A 266 15.63 -1.30 18.49
N CYS A 267 15.97 -0.59 19.57
CA CYS A 267 17.29 -0.65 20.21
C CYS A 267 17.61 -2.07 20.72
N ALA A 268 16.66 -2.73 21.39
CA ALA A 268 16.87 -4.07 21.93
C ALA A 268 16.99 -5.13 20.83
N ALA A 269 16.13 -5.03 19.80
CA ALA A 269 16.15 -5.93 18.65
C ALA A 269 17.48 -5.86 17.88
N MET A 270 17.99 -4.65 17.64
CA MET A 270 19.27 -4.46 16.94
C MET A 270 20.48 -4.87 17.79
N ARG A 271 20.42 -4.70 19.12
CA ARG A 271 21.49 -5.14 20.03
C ARG A 271 21.71 -6.66 19.94
N ARG A 272 20.64 -7.46 19.85
CA ARG A 272 20.75 -8.92 19.65
C ARG A 272 21.43 -9.30 18.32
N ARG A 273 21.29 -8.44 17.31
CA ARG A 273 21.93 -8.59 15.99
C ARG A 273 23.36 -8.02 15.94
N GLY A 274 23.90 -7.53 17.06
CA GLY A 274 25.28 -7.02 17.14
C GLY A 274 25.46 -5.56 16.73
N PHE A 275 24.39 -4.76 16.66
CA PHE A 275 24.43 -3.33 16.31
C PHE A 275 23.79 -2.47 17.39
N VAL A 276 24.24 -1.24 17.54
CA VAL A 276 23.59 -0.24 18.39
C VAL A 276 22.92 0.80 17.47
N VAL A 277 21.59 0.86 17.53
CA VAL A 277 20.79 1.86 16.80
C VAL A 277 20.03 2.68 17.84
N PRO A 278 20.55 3.85 18.24
CA PRO A 278 19.87 4.71 19.21
C PRO A 278 18.62 5.34 18.58
N HIS A 279 17.66 5.70 19.41
CA HIS A 279 16.49 6.46 18.97
C HIS A 279 16.89 7.91 18.66
N VAL A 280 16.34 8.44 17.56
CA VAL A 280 16.64 9.77 17.04
C VAL A 280 15.33 10.52 16.84
N VAL A 281 15.25 11.72 17.39
CA VAL A 281 14.18 12.69 17.12
C VAL A 281 14.80 13.86 16.37
N ALA A 282 14.44 14.06 15.11
CA ALA A 282 14.99 15.12 14.27
C ALA A 282 13.92 16.18 13.94
N ASP A 283 14.35 17.43 13.76
CA ASP A 283 13.54 18.42 13.06
C ASP A 283 13.28 17.94 11.62
N VAL A 284 12.10 18.25 11.07
CA VAL A 284 11.80 17.90 9.66
C VAL A 284 12.53 18.84 8.70
N LEU A 285 12.80 20.08 9.13
CA LEU A 285 13.31 21.14 8.27
C LEU A 285 14.74 21.55 8.66
N ALA A 286 15.58 21.75 7.65
CA ALA A 286 16.85 22.46 7.78
C ALA A 286 16.73 23.85 7.14
N HIS A 287 17.30 24.85 7.80
CA HIS A 287 17.24 26.25 7.36
C HIS A 287 18.60 26.74 6.84
N LYS A 288 18.59 27.57 5.79
CA LYS A 288 19.78 28.28 5.32
C LYS A 288 20.07 29.47 6.22
N ASP A 289 21.25 29.48 6.81
CA ASP A 289 21.80 30.61 7.56
C ASP A 289 22.97 31.24 6.80
N TYR A 290 22.89 32.54 6.54
CA TYR A 290 23.87 33.34 5.80
C TYR A 290 24.73 34.19 6.76
N GLY A 291 25.28 33.55 7.78
CA GLY A 291 26.22 34.18 8.70
C GLY A 291 27.45 34.78 7.98
N LEU A 292 28.15 35.70 8.67
CA LEU A 292 29.09 36.69 8.11
C LEU A 292 30.17 36.20 7.11
N PHE A 293 30.45 34.91 6.95
CA PHE A 293 31.54 34.44 6.07
C PHE A 293 31.29 33.12 5.30
N SER A 294 30.14 32.44 5.46
CA SER A 294 29.79 31.21 4.71
C SER A 294 28.34 30.80 4.94
N GLY A 295 27.64 30.36 3.89
CA GLY A 295 26.30 29.78 4.00
C GLY A 295 26.29 28.41 4.67
N LEU A 296 25.40 28.19 5.64
CA LEU A 296 25.23 26.94 6.38
C LEU A 296 23.79 26.44 6.31
N PHE A 297 23.58 25.14 6.11
CA PHE A 297 22.33 24.48 6.50
C PHE A 297 22.39 24.19 7.99
N LYS A 298 21.36 24.63 8.73
CA LYS A 298 21.18 24.40 10.16
C LYS A 298 19.98 23.51 10.39
N ALA A 299 20.21 22.37 11.03
CA ALA A 299 19.18 21.47 11.51
C ALA A 299 19.55 20.95 12.90
N SER A 300 18.62 20.33 13.59
CA SER A 300 18.89 19.72 14.89
C SER A 300 18.26 18.35 15.02
N MET A 301 18.93 17.47 15.75
CA MET A 301 18.38 16.19 16.17
C MET A 301 18.76 15.90 17.62
N VAL A 302 17.90 15.20 18.34
CA VAL A 302 18.18 14.65 19.66
C VAL A 302 18.40 13.16 19.50
N VAL A 303 19.56 12.68 19.94
CA VAL A 303 19.89 11.26 19.95
C VAL A 303 19.81 10.74 21.37
N HIS A 304 19.05 9.67 21.58
CA HIS A 304 18.83 9.04 22.87
C HIS A 304 19.73 7.81 23.01
N ASN A 305 20.73 7.89 23.86
CA ASN A 305 21.58 6.77 24.21
C ASN A 305 20.99 6.00 25.40
N VAL A 306 20.33 4.89 25.10
CA VAL A 306 19.79 3.95 26.09
C VAL A 306 20.82 2.92 26.57
N GLU A 307 22.01 2.90 25.95
CA GLU A 307 23.07 1.94 26.28
C GLU A 307 23.74 2.28 27.62
N PRO A 308 24.25 1.25 28.33
CA PRO A 308 25.06 1.45 29.54
C PRO A 308 26.46 2.01 29.26
N ALA A 309 26.88 2.06 27.98
CA ALA A 309 28.14 2.65 27.54
C ALA A 309 27.89 3.95 26.76
N ALA A 310 28.89 4.84 26.76
CA ALA A 310 28.83 6.04 25.94
C ALA A 310 28.92 5.66 24.44
N ILE A 311 28.10 6.34 23.62
CA ILE A 311 28.21 6.29 22.16
C ILE A 311 29.28 7.31 21.75
N SER A 312 30.26 6.88 20.97
CA SER A 312 31.29 7.74 20.38
C SER A 312 31.15 7.73 18.87
N LEU A 313 30.71 8.85 18.28
CA LEU A 313 30.59 9.07 16.84
C LEU A 313 31.84 9.77 16.33
N ASP A 314 32.56 9.18 15.39
CA ASP A 314 33.82 9.72 14.86
C ASP A 314 33.75 10.03 13.37
N GLN A 315 32.64 9.67 12.71
CA GLN A 315 32.43 9.90 11.28
C GLN A 315 31.03 10.44 11.01
N VAL A 316 30.92 11.30 10.00
CA VAL A 316 29.64 11.81 9.48
C VAL A 316 29.65 11.78 7.96
N ALA A 317 28.53 11.44 7.34
CA ALA A 317 28.31 11.58 5.91
C ALA A 317 27.04 12.37 5.66
N PHE A 318 27.04 13.18 4.61
CA PHE A 318 25.86 13.90 4.13
C PHE A 318 25.53 13.38 2.73
N THR A 319 24.26 13.13 2.48
CA THR A 319 23.77 12.72 1.16
C THR A 319 22.72 13.75 0.73
N PRO A 320 23.01 14.61 -0.26
CA PRO A 320 22.05 15.61 -0.72
C PRO A 320 20.88 14.97 -1.46
N TYR A 321 19.71 15.60 -1.33
CA TYR A 321 18.60 15.42 -2.25
C TYR A 321 18.72 16.54 -3.27
N VAL A 322 19.21 16.18 -4.45
CA VAL A 322 19.30 17.08 -5.60
C VAL A 322 18.19 16.75 -6.58
N ALA A 323 17.87 17.70 -7.45
CA ALA A 323 17.00 17.46 -8.58
C ALA A 323 17.53 16.26 -9.41
N PRO A 324 16.64 15.48 -10.05
CA PRO A 324 16.95 14.21 -10.72
C PRO A 324 17.99 14.27 -11.85
N ASP A 325 18.46 15.45 -12.22
CA ASP A 325 19.47 15.73 -13.24
C ASP A 325 20.90 15.90 -12.70
N SER A 326 21.10 15.85 -11.39
CA SER A 326 22.41 16.05 -10.74
C SER A 326 23.03 14.74 -10.24
N THR A 327 24.34 14.54 -10.43
CA THR A 327 25.08 13.43 -9.81
C THR A 327 24.94 13.45 -8.30
N VAL A 328 24.26 12.47 -7.72
CA VAL A 328 24.28 12.25 -6.27
C VAL A 328 25.68 11.74 -5.93
N PRO A 329 26.53 12.52 -5.22
CA PRO A 329 27.85 12.06 -4.85
C PRO A 329 27.71 10.85 -3.92
N GLN A 330 28.55 9.82 -4.12
CA GLN A 330 28.59 8.66 -3.22
C GLN A 330 28.70 9.12 -1.76
N ARG A 331 27.98 8.43 -0.86
CA ARG A 331 28.00 8.72 0.58
C ARG A 331 29.44 8.60 1.11
N GLN A 332 30.11 9.73 1.28
CA GLN A 332 31.48 9.80 1.76
C GLN A 332 31.49 10.19 3.24
N PHE A 333 32.04 9.30 4.07
CA PHE A 333 32.25 9.58 5.49
C PHE A 333 33.47 10.49 5.68
N VAL A 334 33.24 11.57 6.41
CA VAL A 334 34.25 12.51 6.87
C VAL A 334 34.50 12.25 8.35
N ARG A 335 35.78 12.15 8.75
CA ARG A 335 36.14 12.09 10.17
C ARG A 335 35.81 13.41 10.85
N LEU A 336 35.12 13.34 11.97
CA LEU A 336 34.91 14.49 12.83
C LEU A 336 36.25 14.91 13.45
N GLY A 337 36.53 16.21 13.49
CA GLY A 337 37.77 16.74 14.12
C GLY A 337 37.85 16.42 15.62
N GLN A 338 36.70 16.21 16.26
CA GLN A 338 36.57 15.64 17.59
C GLN A 338 35.38 14.68 17.59
N PRO A 339 35.51 13.45 18.12
CA PRO A 339 34.39 12.53 18.24
C PRO A 339 33.26 13.14 19.07
N LEU A 340 32.02 13.01 18.60
CA LEU A 340 30.84 13.40 19.36
C LEU A 340 30.50 12.26 20.32
N THR A 341 30.58 12.54 21.62
CA THR A 341 30.27 11.56 22.66
C THR A 341 28.90 11.83 23.26
N ILE A 342 28.03 10.83 23.22
CA ILE A 342 26.75 10.81 23.92
C ILE A 342 26.94 9.92 25.13
N ALA A 343 26.85 10.49 26.34
CA ALA A 343 27.08 9.74 27.57
C ALA A 343 26.11 8.55 27.70
N ALA A 344 26.52 7.51 28.41
CA ALA A 344 25.66 6.37 28.72
C ALA A 344 24.35 6.86 29.37
N ARG A 345 23.22 6.25 29.00
CA ARG A 345 21.89 6.55 29.56
C ARG A 345 21.54 8.04 29.55
N SER A 346 21.84 8.72 28.45
CA SER A 346 21.60 10.16 28.29
C SER A 346 21.11 10.48 26.88
N SER A 347 20.61 11.69 26.67
CA SER A 347 20.36 12.23 25.34
C SER A 347 21.29 13.39 25.04
N ALA A 348 21.58 13.60 23.76
CA ALA A 348 22.36 14.74 23.30
C ALA A 348 21.69 15.41 22.11
N LEU A 349 21.57 16.74 22.16
CA LEU A 349 21.24 17.55 21.01
C LEU A 349 22.47 17.65 20.10
N ILE A 350 22.32 17.17 18.86
CA ILE A 350 23.31 17.29 17.80
C ILE A 350 22.82 18.38 16.85
N ASN A 351 23.55 19.50 16.82
CA ASN A 351 23.34 20.53 15.82
C ASN A 351 24.04 20.12 14.53
N VAL A 352 23.25 19.90 13.48
CA VAL A 352 23.74 19.56 12.15
C VAL A 352 23.99 20.85 11.40
N ASN A 353 25.27 21.21 11.27
CA ASN A 353 25.70 22.40 10.54
C ASN A 353 26.47 21.94 9.31
N VAL A 354 25.91 22.17 8.12
CA VAL A 354 26.51 21.72 6.86
C VAL A 354 26.82 22.92 5.99
N PRO A 355 28.08 23.21 5.67
CA PRO A 355 28.43 24.22 4.68
C PRO A 355 27.76 23.95 3.35
N PHE A 356 27.20 24.98 2.72
CA PHE A 356 26.72 24.89 1.35
C PHE A 356 27.56 25.73 0.39
N VAL A 357 27.74 25.22 -0.82
CA VAL A 357 28.63 25.78 -1.84
C VAL A 357 27.93 25.89 -3.19
N GLU A 358 28.45 26.73 -4.08
CA GLU A 358 28.07 26.69 -5.49
C GLU A 358 28.73 25.48 -6.16
N GLY A 359 27.96 24.66 -6.88
CA GLY A 359 28.41 23.42 -7.52
C GLY A 359 28.12 22.15 -6.70
N ALA A 360 28.71 21.02 -7.11
CA ALA A 360 28.32 19.65 -6.70
C ALA A 360 28.56 19.27 -5.22
N GLY A 361 29.00 20.20 -4.37
CA GLY A 361 29.40 19.89 -2.99
C GLY A 361 30.64 18.98 -2.94
N GLY A 362 31.03 18.59 -1.72
CA GLY A 362 32.20 17.73 -1.49
C GLY A 362 32.11 17.04 -0.12
N PRO A 363 33.09 16.22 0.28
CA PRO A 363 33.05 15.55 1.58
C PRO A 363 32.91 16.56 2.72
N GLY A 364 31.72 16.63 3.32
CA GLY A 364 31.38 17.55 4.41
C GLY A 364 30.71 18.87 4.00
N SER A 365 30.33 19.04 2.73
CA SER A 365 29.59 20.22 2.24
C SER A 365 28.56 19.84 1.17
N LEU A 366 27.48 20.60 1.06
CA LEU A 366 26.38 20.32 0.13
C LEU A 366 26.24 21.40 -0.95
N PRO A 367 25.66 21.09 -2.12
CA PRO A 367 25.21 22.11 -3.06
C PRO A 367 24.22 23.08 -2.39
N HIS A 368 24.27 24.36 -2.75
CA HIS A 368 23.34 25.36 -2.22
C HIS A 368 21.88 25.15 -2.66
N ASP A 369 21.64 24.42 -3.74
CA ASP A 369 20.36 24.21 -4.41
C ASP A 369 19.69 22.87 -4.09
N VAL A 370 20.16 22.17 -3.05
CA VAL A 370 19.52 20.93 -2.58
C VAL A 370 18.10 21.16 -2.06
N THR A 371 17.21 20.20 -2.32
CA THR A 371 15.82 20.20 -1.81
C THR A 371 15.72 19.63 -0.40
N GLY A 372 16.74 18.88 0.03
CA GLY A 372 16.89 18.29 1.36
C GLY A 372 18.22 17.54 1.44
N PHE A 373 18.48 16.88 2.57
CA PHE A 373 19.63 15.98 2.71
C PHE A 373 19.41 14.98 3.85
N SER A 374 20.05 13.82 3.75
CA SER A 374 20.23 12.91 4.88
C SER A 374 21.61 13.05 5.48
N VAL A 375 21.70 12.84 6.80
CA VAL A 375 22.96 12.78 7.54
C VAL A 375 23.08 11.44 8.24
N VAL A 376 24.24 10.81 8.10
CA VAL A 376 24.57 9.56 8.79
C VAL A 376 25.79 9.77 9.65
N TYR A 377 25.64 9.61 10.96
CA TYR A 377 26.78 9.48 11.86
C TYR A 377 27.13 8.00 12.08
N SER A 378 28.41 7.70 12.13
CA SER A 378 28.95 6.36 12.41
C SER A 378 29.93 6.43 13.56
N GLY A 379 30.00 5.35 14.34
CA GLY A 379 30.84 5.27 15.51
C GLY A 379 30.76 3.93 16.22
N THR A 380 31.05 3.94 17.53
CA THR A 380 31.03 2.74 18.36
C THR A 380 30.43 3.00 19.75
N ALA A 381 29.87 1.96 20.36
CA ALA A 381 29.46 1.92 21.75
C ALA A 381 29.79 0.54 22.33
N ALA A 382 30.60 0.49 23.39
CA ALA A 382 31.09 -0.77 23.98
C ALA A 382 31.71 -1.77 22.96
N GLY A 383 32.32 -1.27 21.88
CA GLY A 383 32.90 -2.10 20.83
C GLY A 383 31.92 -2.56 19.75
N LEU A 384 30.62 -2.30 19.90
CA LEU A 384 29.62 -2.54 18.86
C LEU A 384 29.53 -1.33 17.90
N PRO A 385 29.31 -1.56 16.60
CA PRO A 385 29.09 -0.49 15.63
C PRO A 385 27.79 0.26 15.93
N VAL A 386 27.86 1.60 15.85
CA VAL A 386 26.71 2.51 16.00
C VAL A 386 26.47 3.23 14.69
N ARG A 387 25.20 3.32 14.26
CA ARG A 387 24.77 4.21 13.18
C ARG A 387 23.56 5.04 13.60
N ILE A 388 23.61 6.33 13.28
CA ILE A 388 22.53 7.30 13.49
C ILE A 388 22.21 7.90 12.14
N ASN A 389 20.94 7.92 11.77
CA ASN A 389 20.47 8.53 10.53
C ASN A 389 19.36 9.55 10.84
N ALA A 390 19.39 10.68 10.14
CA ALA A 390 18.33 11.67 10.14
C ALA A 390 18.21 12.30 8.75
N THR A 391 17.01 12.75 8.41
CA THR A 391 16.69 13.38 7.12
C THR A 391 16.07 14.75 7.37
N PHE A 392 16.47 15.73 6.57
CA PHE A 392 16.00 17.10 6.65
C PHE A 392 15.60 17.64 5.28
N ASP A 393 14.46 18.30 5.19
CA ASP A 393 14.02 19.03 3.99
C ASP A 393 14.41 20.51 4.06
N ILE A 394 14.67 21.12 2.91
CA ILE A 394 14.87 22.57 2.81
C ILE A 394 13.55 23.22 2.40
N PRO A 395 13.02 24.21 3.16
CA PRO A 395 11.80 24.91 2.77
C PRO A 395 11.89 25.48 1.36
N LEU A 396 10.84 25.30 0.53
CA LEU A 396 10.77 25.77 -0.87
C LEU A 396 11.18 27.24 -1.04
N ARG A 397 10.88 28.10 -0.06
CA ARG A 397 11.23 29.52 -0.09
C ARG A 397 12.73 29.78 0.00
N GLU A 398 13.49 28.87 0.59
CA GLU A 398 14.94 28.99 0.82
C GLU A 398 15.75 28.28 -0.27
N GLN A 399 15.17 27.34 -1.01
CA GLN A 399 15.86 26.57 -2.06
C GLN A 399 16.47 27.47 -3.15
N ALA A 400 15.74 28.49 -3.62
CA ALA A 400 16.19 29.39 -4.69
C ALA A 400 17.27 30.42 -4.28
N TRP A 401 17.64 30.49 -3.00
CA TRP A 401 18.54 31.53 -2.49
C TRP A 401 20.00 31.13 -2.69
N ARG A 402 20.75 31.95 -3.44
CA ARG A 402 22.18 31.76 -3.73
C ARG A 402 23.06 32.30 -2.60
N PRO A 403 24.27 31.76 -2.39
CA PRO A 403 25.28 32.44 -1.59
C PRO A 403 25.50 33.86 -2.17
N PRO A 404 25.63 34.91 -1.34
CA PRO A 404 26.18 36.16 -1.84
C PRO A 404 27.59 35.90 -2.38
N ASP A 405 27.93 36.47 -3.55
CA ASP A 405 29.22 36.28 -4.21
C ASP A 405 30.37 36.37 -3.17
N PRO A 406 31.33 35.41 -3.17
CA PRO A 406 32.45 35.49 -2.27
C PRO A 406 33.14 36.84 -2.50
N PHE A 407 33.23 37.64 -1.44
CA PHE A 407 33.94 38.91 -1.47
C PHE A 407 35.36 38.62 -1.95
N VAL A 408 35.67 38.94 -3.21
CA VAL A 408 37.01 38.81 -3.77
C VAL A 408 37.87 39.78 -2.96
N PRO A 409 38.75 39.31 -2.05
CA PRO A 409 39.69 40.22 -1.45
C PRO A 409 40.53 40.79 -2.60
N PRO A 410 40.76 42.12 -2.66
CA PRO A 410 41.55 42.70 -3.73
C PRO A 410 42.89 41.98 -3.85
N PRO A 411 43.45 41.83 -5.07
CA PRO A 411 44.68 41.08 -5.30
C PRO A 411 45.76 41.57 -4.34
N SER A 412 46.47 40.61 -3.73
CA SER A 412 47.54 40.88 -2.77
C SER A 412 48.45 41.99 -3.29
N ILE A 413 48.43 43.14 -2.62
CA ILE A 413 49.41 44.19 -2.83
C ILE A 413 50.76 43.58 -2.44
N ASP A 414 51.68 43.53 -3.40
CA ASP A 414 53.08 43.22 -3.15
C ASP A 414 53.60 44.21 -2.09
N PRO A 415 54.03 43.78 -0.89
CA PRO A 415 54.44 44.67 0.19
C PRO A 415 55.70 45.51 -0.13
N GLY A 416 56.30 45.34 -1.32
CA GLY A 416 57.48 46.07 -1.77
C GLY A 416 57.26 47.42 -2.48
N ARG A 417 56.04 47.86 -2.79
CA ARG A 417 55.83 49.09 -3.58
C ARG A 417 54.67 49.94 -3.07
N ILE A 418 54.96 50.80 -2.09
CA ILE A 418 54.07 51.88 -1.66
C ILE A 418 54.24 53.04 -2.66
N ASP A 419 53.23 53.27 -3.48
CA ASP A 419 53.04 54.53 -4.20
C ASP A 419 52.06 55.40 -3.38
N PRO A 420 52.47 56.56 -2.85
CA PRO A 420 51.63 57.37 -1.96
C PRO A 420 50.48 58.12 -2.66
N ASP A 421 50.27 57.96 -3.98
CA ASP A 421 49.33 58.77 -4.75
C ASP A 421 48.11 58.03 -5.36
N VAL A 422 47.67 56.89 -4.79
CA VAL A 422 46.39 56.27 -5.22
C VAL A 422 45.21 56.78 -4.39
N PRO A 423 44.23 57.50 -4.97
CA PRO A 423 43.08 58.02 -4.24
C PRO A 423 42.09 56.91 -3.87
N LEU A 424 41.53 57.05 -2.67
CA LEU A 424 40.43 56.26 -2.10
C LEU A 424 39.25 56.20 -3.09
N VAL A 425 38.96 55.04 -3.66
CA VAL A 425 37.74 54.84 -4.48
C VAL A 425 36.55 54.78 -3.52
N VAL A 426 35.90 55.93 -3.34
CA VAL A 426 34.54 56.05 -2.80
C VAL A 426 33.58 55.62 -3.91
N TRP A 427 32.78 54.58 -3.67
CA TRP A 427 31.72 54.20 -4.60
C TRP A 427 30.58 55.24 -4.57
N PRO A 428 30.07 55.71 -5.72
CA PRO A 428 28.97 56.67 -5.76
C PRO A 428 27.64 56.03 -5.33
N LYS A 429 26.77 56.84 -4.73
CA LYS A 429 25.43 56.49 -4.21
C LYS A 429 24.41 56.07 -5.30
N GLU A 430 24.83 55.99 -6.56
CA GLU A 430 23.96 55.91 -7.75
C GLU A 430 23.69 54.47 -8.23
N LYS A 431 24.23 53.43 -7.59
CA LYS A 431 23.97 52.02 -7.93
C LYS A 431 23.02 51.25 -7.01
N TRP A 432 22.35 51.93 -6.07
CA TRP A 432 21.32 51.31 -5.22
C TRP A 432 19.92 51.25 -5.85
N GLY A 433 19.77 51.68 -7.11
CA GLY A 433 18.49 51.79 -7.81
C GLY A 433 18.05 50.61 -8.69
N GLU A 434 18.83 49.53 -8.82
CA GLU A 434 18.53 48.42 -9.75
C GLU A 434 18.10 47.10 -9.06
N LEU A 435 17.65 47.16 -7.81
CA LEU A 435 17.06 46.02 -7.08
C LEU A 435 15.62 46.32 -6.64
N THR A 436 14.80 46.81 -7.57
CA THR A 436 13.34 46.88 -7.41
C THR A 436 12.63 46.22 -8.60
N ARG A 437 11.76 45.27 -8.26
CA ARG A 437 10.88 44.43 -9.09
C ARG A 437 10.20 45.16 -10.25
N PRO A 438 9.97 44.51 -11.40
CA PRO A 438 8.83 44.82 -12.27
C PRO A 438 7.65 43.87 -11.96
N GLY A 439 6.48 44.43 -11.65
CA GLY A 439 5.20 43.70 -11.68
C GLY A 439 4.31 43.79 -10.44
N ILE A 440 4.12 44.98 -9.86
CA ILE A 440 2.88 45.26 -9.09
C ILE A 440 2.35 46.58 -9.61
N ASP A 441 1.20 46.50 -10.26
CA ASP A 441 0.44 47.63 -10.78
C ASP A 441 -0.07 48.51 -9.62
N GLU A 442 -0.11 49.80 -9.91
CA GLU A 442 -0.28 50.92 -9.00
C GLU A 442 -1.63 50.87 -8.27
N ARG A 443 -1.61 51.00 -6.93
CA ARG A 443 -2.59 51.79 -6.16
C ARG A 443 -2.23 51.83 -4.67
N PHE A 444 -2.23 53.06 -4.16
CA PHE A 444 -2.05 53.52 -2.78
C PHE A 444 -0.62 53.84 -2.35
N GLY A 445 -0.47 55.11 -1.97
CA GLY A 445 0.78 55.85 -1.84
C GLY A 445 1.47 55.71 -0.49
N ILE A 446 2.73 56.13 -0.51
CA ILE A 446 3.70 56.14 0.57
C ILE A 446 3.70 57.51 1.23
N GLU A 447 3.75 57.56 2.57
CA GLU A 447 4.55 58.51 3.36
C GLU A 447 5.14 57.68 4.53
N GLU A 448 6.45 57.37 4.53
CA GLU A 448 7.56 58.14 5.10
C GLU A 448 7.48 58.32 6.62
N ILE A 449 8.38 57.66 7.39
CA ILE A 449 9.19 58.23 8.50
C ILE A 449 10.48 57.39 8.61
N ILE A 450 11.61 58.09 8.53
CA ILE A 450 13.00 57.63 8.71
C ILE A 450 13.38 57.77 10.20
N GLY A 451 14.18 56.85 10.75
CA GLY A 451 14.74 56.96 12.11
C GLY A 451 15.90 56.00 12.43
N GLU A 452 17.11 56.44 12.11
CA GLU A 452 18.47 56.22 12.67
C GLU A 452 18.85 55.01 13.57
N ALA A 453 19.81 54.23 13.06
CA ALA A 453 21.08 53.69 13.61
C ALA A 453 21.30 53.30 15.11
N ALA A 454 21.49 51.97 15.33
CA ALA A 454 22.55 51.21 16.06
C ALA A 454 22.95 51.54 17.54
N PRO A 455 23.47 50.60 18.38
CA PRO A 455 24.20 49.36 18.01
C PRO A 455 23.90 48.06 18.81
N VAL A 456 24.53 47.01 18.30
CA VAL A 456 24.71 45.63 18.79
C VAL A 456 24.94 45.48 20.30
N MET A 457 24.20 44.57 20.95
CA MET A 457 24.71 43.80 22.10
C MET A 457 24.10 42.39 22.14
N GLU A 458 24.97 41.42 22.44
CA GLU A 458 24.73 39.99 22.56
C GLU A 458 23.79 39.58 23.71
N ARG A 459 23.14 38.44 23.49
CA ARG A 459 22.66 37.39 24.44
C ARG A 459 21.33 37.55 25.19
N THR A 460 20.75 36.35 25.33
CA THR A 460 19.78 35.83 26.31
C THR A 460 18.28 35.99 26.04
N SER A 461 17.66 34.81 25.98
CA SER A 461 16.25 34.50 26.09
C SER A 461 15.59 35.17 27.29
N LEU A 462 14.47 35.86 27.05
CA LEU A 462 13.49 36.18 28.09
C LEU A 462 12.09 36.35 27.48
N THR A 463 11.17 35.49 27.89
CA THR A 463 9.73 35.57 27.66
C THR A 463 9.15 36.76 28.43
N VAL A 464 8.43 37.68 27.78
CA VAL A 464 7.47 38.60 28.45
C VAL A 464 6.26 38.90 27.53
N MET A 465 5.07 38.82 28.12
CA MET A 465 3.72 39.05 27.59
C MET A 465 3.30 40.55 27.51
N VAL A 466 2.53 40.89 26.45
CA VAL A 466 1.34 41.81 26.39
C VAL A 466 1.61 43.34 26.54
N PRO A 467 0.81 44.36 26.07
CA PRO A 467 -0.54 44.41 25.42
C PRO A 467 -0.74 45.29 24.15
N LEU A 468 -1.99 45.22 23.63
CA LEU A 468 -2.67 46.07 22.63
C LEU A 468 -2.71 47.59 22.89
N GLY A 469 -2.86 48.37 21.80
CA GLY A 469 -3.29 49.78 21.79
C GLY A 469 -3.83 50.23 20.42
N GLU A 470 -4.98 50.93 20.45
CA GLU A 470 -5.91 51.35 19.38
C GLU A 470 -5.39 52.42 18.39
N ILE A 471 -6.12 52.63 17.28
CA ILE A 471 -6.61 53.92 16.71
C ILE A 471 -7.28 53.57 15.35
N ALA A 472 -8.62 53.49 15.25
CA ALA A 472 -9.62 54.55 15.04
C ALA A 472 -10.01 54.74 13.54
N ALA A 473 -11.33 54.79 13.34
CA ALA A 473 -12.05 54.76 12.07
C ALA A 473 -12.15 56.14 11.37
N HIS A 474 -12.43 56.13 10.05
CA HIS A 474 -13.34 57.09 9.38
C HIS A 474 -13.71 56.60 7.95
N PRO A 475 -14.78 57.13 7.32
CA PRO A 475 -15.73 56.36 6.50
C PRO A 475 -15.71 56.85 5.04
N VAL A 476 -16.46 56.21 4.15
CA VAL A 476 -17.38 56.86 3.18
C VAL A 476 -18.00 55.79 2.27
N MET A 477 -19.32 55.88 2.20
CA MET A 477 -20.21 55.06 1.40
C MET A 477 -20.27 55.50 -0.09
N ASN A 478 -20.67 54.51 -0.90
CA ASN A 478 -21.54 54.60 -2.09
C ASN A 478 -20.99 55.05 -3.45
N ALA A 479 -20.80 54.04 -4.33
CA ALA A 479 -21.40 54.03 -5.67
C ALA A 479 -21.61 52.58 -6.18
N LYS A 480 -22.87 52.16 -6.33
CA LYS A 480 -23.34 51.05 -7.21
C LYS A 480 -23.83 51.68 -8.54
N PRO A 481 -24.21 50.95 -9.62
CA PRO A 481 -23.75 49.66 -10.17
C PRO A 481 -23.64 49.69 -11.72
N ALA A 482 -22.49 49.35 -12.32
CA ALA A 482 -22.38 49.20 -13.78
C ALA A 482 -21.85 47.84 -14.26
N MET A 483 -21.43 46.94 -13.37
CA MET A 483 -20.73 45.70 -13.76
C MET A 483 -21.58 44.42 -13.77
N LEU A 484 -22.86 44.48 -13.37
CA LEU A 484 -23.72 43.29 -13.22
C LEU A 484 -24.55 42.92 -14.46
N ARG A 485 -24.39 43.62 -15.58
CA ARG A 485 -25.00 43.22 -16.87
C ARG A 485 -24.08 42.38 -17.76
N SER A 486 -22.75 42.45 -17.59
CA SER A 486 -21.82 41.68 -18.42
C SER A 486 -21.62 40.22 -17.97
N ALA A 487 -21.96 39.87 -16.73
CA ALA A 487 -21.74 38.51 -16.20
C ALA A 487 -22.93 37.56 -16.39
N ARG A 488 -24.14 38.08 -16.66
CA ARG A 488 -25.35 37.26 -16.83
C ARG A 488 -25.48 36.66 -18.24
N ASP A 489 -24.91 37.30 -19.25
CA ASP A 489 -24.96 36.77 -20.63
C ASP A 489 -23.94 35.63 -20.88
N GLY A 490 -22.88 35.54 -20.06
CA GLY A 490 -21.82 34.53 -20.22
C GLY A 490 -22.15 33.12 -19.71
N ILE A 491 -23.10 32.98 -18.78
CA ILE A 491 -23.42 31.67 -18.16
C ILE A 491 -24.53 30.93 -18.91
N ALA A 492 -25.45 31.65 -19.57
CA ALA A 492 -26.47 31.06 -20.42
C ALA A 492 -25.89 30.50 -21.74
N GLN A 493 -24.82 31.11 -22.28
CA GLN A 493 -24.16 30.64 -23.50
C GLN A 493 -23.34 29.34 -23.31
N ARG A 494 -22.80 29.06 -22.10
CA ARG A 494 -21.98 27.86 -21.85
C ARG A 494 -22.79 26.57 -21.65
N ARG A 495 -24.01 26.66 -21.12
CA ARG A 495 -24.91 25.49 -20.99
C ARG A 495 -25.53 25.05 -22.32
N ALA A 496 -25.73 25.97 -23.26
CA ALA A 496 -26.22 25.62 -24.60
C ALA A 496 -25.13 24.96 -25.46
N ALA A 497 -23.85 25.33 -25.30
CA ALA A 497 -22.73 24.80 -26.08
C ALA A 497 -22.37 23.34 -25.75
N GLY A 498 -22.44 22.92 -24.47
CA GLY A 498 -22.13 21.55 -24.08
C GLY A 498 -23.19 20.53 -24.52
N MET A 499 -24.47 20.91 -24.48
CA MET A 499 -25.58 20.02 -24.83
C MET A 499 -25.84 19.96 -26.35
N LEU A 500 -25.53 21.03 -27.11
CA LEU A 500 -25.53 20.96 -28.58
C LEU A 500 -24.35 20.16 -29.13
N ALA A 501 -23.17 20.19 -28.48
CA ALA A 501 -21.99 19.44 -28.94
C ALA A 501 -22.21 17.92 -28.87
N GLU A 502 -22.89 17.43 -27.82
CA GLU A 502 -23.14 15.99 -27.63
C GLU A 502 -24.26 15.46 -28.56
N VAL A 503 -25.25 16.29 -28.89
CA VAL A 503 -26.34 15.95 -29.83
C VAL A 503 -25.89 16.10 -31.28
N LEU A 504 -25.03 17.08 -31.60
CA LEU A 504 -24.43 17.21 -32.93
C LEU A 504 -23.44 16.09 -33.22
N LEU A 505 -22.61 15.66 -32.25
CA LEU A 505 -21.68 14.53 -32.43
C LEU A 505 -22.42 13.22 -32.76
N LYS A 506 -23.55 12.96 -32.09
CA LYS A 506 -24.38 11.77 -32.36
C LYS A 506 -25.15 11.86 -33.68
N SER A 507 -25.50 13.05 -34.16
CA SER A 507 -26.22 13.23 -35.44
C SER A 507 -25.31 13.30 -36.67
N GLU A 508 -24.05 13.74 -36.52
CA GLU A 508 -23.05 13.74 -37.61
C GLU A 508 -22.46 12.34 -37.86
N LEU A 509 -22.33 11.51 -36.81
CA LEU A 509 -21.90 10.11 -36.95
C LEU A 509 -22.92 9.21 -37.69
N GLN A 510 -24.21 9.56 -37.67
CA GLN A 510 -25.24 8.80 -38.39
C GLN A 510 -25.49 9.28 -39.83
N ASN A 511 -25.05 10.50 -40.19
CA ASN A 511 -25.27 11.08 -41.53
C ASN A 511 -24.01 11.08 -42.43
N ALA A 512 -22.86 10.61 -41.95
CA ALA A 512 -21.59 10.53 -42.71
C ALA A 512 -21.48 9.33 -43.67
N ALA A 513 -22.58 8.68 -44.05
CA ALA A 513 -22.60 7.59 -45.03
C ALA A 513 -22.60 8.04 -46.51
N GLY A 514 -22.26 9.30 -46.81
CA GLY A 514 -22.48 9.90 -48.13
C GLY A 514 -21.48 10.95 -48.63
N ALA A 515 -20.27 11.06 -48.06
CA ALA A 515 -19.23 11.95 -48.57
C ALA A 515 -17.86 11.25 -48.62
N PRO A 516 -17.08 11.40 -49.70
CA PRO A 516 -15.83 10.66 -49.88
C PRO A 516 -14.70 11.32 -49.07
N GLY A 517 -14.03 10.54 -48.22
CA GLY A 517 -12.66 10.87 -47.77
C GLY A 517 -12.44 11.17 -46.29
N ILE A 518 -13.15 10.53 -45.36
CA ILE A 518 -12.67 10.42 -43.97
C ILE A 518 -11.95 9.06 -43.86
N PRO A 519 -10.64 9.00 -43.54
CA PRO A 519 -9.96 7.73 -43.30
C PRO A 519 -10.64 7.04 -42.10
N PRO A 520 -10.87 5.72 -42.17
CA PRO A 520 -11.58 5.00 -41.10
C PRO A 520 -10.86 5.19 -39.77
N LEU A 521 -11.64 5.25 -38.68
CA LEU A 521 -11.14 5.03 -37.32
C LEU A 521 -10.35 3.72 -37.37
N VAL A 522 -9.03 3.81 -37.30
CA VAL A 522 -8.18 2.63 -37.17
C VAL A 522 -8.45 2.08 -35.78
N PHE A 523 -9.17 0.95 -35.70
CA PHE A 523 -9.06 0.08 -34.54
C PHE A 523 -7.58 -0.30 -34.46
N LEU A 524 -6.84 0.34 -33.55
CA LEU A 524 -5.46 -0.02 -33.30
C LEU A 524 -5.48 -1.42 -32.68
N GLY A 525 -5.07 -2.41 -33.46
CA GLY A 525 -4.80 -3.75 -32.94
C GLY A 525 -3.60 -3.75 -32.01
N GLY A 526 -3.37 -4.88 -31.34
CA GLY A 526 -2.09 -5.15 -30.68
C GLY A 526 -0.93 -5.18 -31.69
N PRO A 527 0.32 -5.34 -31.22
CA PRO A 527 1.47 -5.46 -32.11
C PRO A 527 1.25 -6.60 -33.12
N GLU A 528 1.67 -6.37 -34.37
CA GLU A 528 1.58 -7.39 -35.42
C GLU A 528 2.35 -8.66 -34.98
N PRO A 529 1.73 -9.86 -35.01
CA PRO A 529 2.37 -11.08 -34.52
C PRO A 529 3.55 -11.47 -35.41
N ALA A 530 4.56 -12.11 -34.81
CA ALA A 530 5.70 -12.64 -35.54
C ALA A 530 5.25 -13.67 -36.60
N GLY A 531 5.84 -13.57 -37.78
CA GLY A 531 5.64 -14.53 -38.88
C GLY A 531 6.62 -15.71 -38.79
N PRO A 532 6.51 -16.69 -39.71
CA PRO A 532 7.45 -17.79 -39.76
C PRO A 532 8.87 -17.29 -40.07
N VAL A 533 9.88 -18.07 -39.67
CA VAL A 533 11.30 -17.79 -39.96
C VAL A 533 11.57 -17.90 -41.46
N ALA A 534 11.44 -16.76 -42.16
CA ALA A 534 11.70 -16.61 -43.59
C ALA A 534 11.98 -15.15 -43.91
N GLU A 535 12.88 -14.89 -44.87
CA GLU A 535 13.27 -13.53 -45.26
C GLU A 535 12.04 -12.64 -45.56
N GLY A 536 12.05 -11.43 -44.98
CA GLY A 536 10.99 -10.42 -45.11
C GLY A 536 9.78 -10.62 -44.19
N GLN A 537 9.64 -11.76 -43.52
CA GLN A 537 8.58 -11.97 -42.52
C GLN A 537 8.87 -11.20 -41.25
N ILE A 538 7.80 -10.81 -40.54
CA ILE A 538 7.88 -10.06 -39.28
C ILE A 538 8.54 -10.94 -38.22
N CYS A 539 9.38 -10.35 -37.39
CA CYS A 539 9.97 -11.01 -36.22
C CYS A 539 9.85 -10.08 -35.00
N ASP A 540 9.73 -10.65 -33.81
CA ASP A 540 9.85 -9.91 -32.56
C ASP A 540 11.30 -10.03 -32.06
N PRO A 541 12.11 -8.95 -32.07
CA PRO A 541 13.50 -9.02 -31.64
C PRO A 541 13.63 -9.39 -30.17
N HIS A 542 12.62 -9.18 -29.34
CA HIS A 542 12.68 -9.48 -27.90
C HIS A 542 12.15 -10.87 -27.54
N ASN A 543 11.44 -11.55 -28.45
CA ASN A 543 10.80 -12.84 -28.16
C ASN A 543 11.03 -13.85 -29.29
N ILE A 544 12.29 -14.16 -29.58
CA ILE A 544 12.65 -15.23 -30.51
C ILE A 544 12.70 -16.55 -29.73
N SER A 545 11.87 -17.52 -30.13
CA SER A 545 11.87 -18.84 -29.49
C SER A 545 13.18 -19.58 -29.77
N THR A 546 13.55 -20.55 -28.93
CA THR A 546 14.75 -21.38 -29.11
C THR A 546 14.74 -22.11 -30.47
N ALA A 547 13.55 -22.55 -30.91
CA ALA A 547 13.36 -23.19 -32.20
C ALA A 547 13.53 -22.21 -33.38
N ASP A 548 12.97 -21.01 -33.26
CA ASP A 548 13.08 -19.99 -34.30
C ASP A 548 14.49 -19.42 -34.41
N ALA A 549 15.18 -19.23 -33.27
CA ALA A 549 16.58 -18.83 -33.24
C ALA A 549 17.46 -19.84 -34.01
N LYS A 550 17.24 -21.14 -33.74
CA LYS A 550 17.93 -22.21 -34.46
C LYS A 550 17.61 -22.22 -35.96
N ALA A 551 16.32 -22.11 -36.31
CA ALA A 551 15.91 -22.08 -37.72
C ALA A 551 16.48 -20.86 -38.46
N ALA A 552 16.56 -19.72 -37.78
CA ALA A 552 17.11 -18.49 -38.33
C ALA A 552 18.63 -18.62 -38.53
N GLU A 553 19.36 -19.20 -37.58
CA GLU A 553 20.78 -19.50 -37.72
C GLU A 553 21.06 -20.42 -38.91
N ASP A 554 20.33 -21.54 -39.02
CA ASP A 554 20.46 -22.51 -40.11
C ASP A 554 20.17 -21.87 -41.49
N ALA A 555 19.30 -20.85 -41.53
CA ALA A 555 18.95 -20.08 -42.73
C ALA A 555 19.78 -18.78 -42.91
N GLN A 556 20.74 -18.50 -42.04
CA GLN A 556 21.53 -17.25 -42.00
C GLN A 556 20.66 -15.98 -41.92
N LEU A 557 19.51 -16.05 -41.25
CA LEU A 557 18.59 -14.96 -41.01
C LEU A 557 18.86 -14.30 -39.65
N VAL A 558 18.67 -12.99 -39.58
CA VAL A 558 18.68 -12.20 -38.33
C VAL A 558 17.47 -11.27 -38.29
N CYS A 559 16.95 -11.01 -37.10
CA CYS A 559 15.85 -10.07 -36.90
C CYS A 559 16.39 -8.64 -36.89
N GLN A 560 16.01 -7.82 -37.87
CA GLN A 560 16.48 -6.44 -38.02
C GLN A 560 15.31 -5.46 -38.08
N ILE A 561 15.50 -4.28 -37.48
CA ILE A 561 14.50 -3.21 -37.59
C ILE A 561 14.39 -2.72 -39.03
N THR A 562 13.19 -2.26 -39.39
CA THR A 562 12.91 -1.64 -40.68
C THR A 562 12.72 -0.13 -40.52
N GLY A 563 12.46 0.60 -41.62
CA GLY A 563 12.02 2.00 -41.55
C GLY A 563 10.52 2.14 -41.25
N GLU A 564 9.83 1.05 -40.97
CA GLU A 564 8.38 0.99 -40.85
C GLU A 564 7.96 1.16 -39.39
N VAL A 565 7.38 2.33 -39.07
CA VAL A 565 6.82 2.62 -37.74
C VAL A 565 5.33 2.29 -37.73
N ARG A 566 4.89 1.71 -36.62
CA ARG A 566 3.49 1.37 -36.35
C ARG A 566 3.07 1.92 -35.00
N GLU A 567 1.80 2.28 -34.91
CA GLU A 567 1.11 2.50 -33.65
C GLU A 567 0.41 1.20 -33.26
N ALA A 568 0.63 0.72 -32.05
CA ALA A 568 -0.14 -0.38 -31.49
C ALA A 568 -0.52 -0.10 -30.04
N LEU A 569 -1.60 -0.73 -29.59
CA LEU A 569 -1.87 -0.87 -28.16
C LEU A 569 -0.96 -1.99 -27.63
N MET A 570 0.11 -1.63 -26.93
CA MET A 570 0.96 -2.60 -26.27
C MET A 570 0.22 -3.16 -25.05
N PRO A 571 0.25 -4.48 -24.81
CA PRO A 571 -0.36 -5.09 -23.63
C PRO A 571 0.43 -4.73 -22.37
N ALA A 572 -0.14 -5.04 -21.21
CA ALA A 572 0.56 -4.89 -19.94
C ALA A 572 1.84 -5.73 -19.89
N ARG A 573 2.87 -5.22 -19.20
CA ARG A 573 4.21 -5.82 -19.17
C ARG A 573 4.88 -5.69 -17.80
N TRP A 574 5.66 -6.69 -17.43
CA TRP A 574 6.66 -6.61 -16.35
C TRP A 574 8.01 -6.20 -16.95
N MET A 575 8.33 -4.91 -16.92
CA MET A 575 9.41 -4.33 -17.73
C MET A 575 10.83 -4.76 -17.37
N ASN A 576 11.01 -5.29 -16.17
CA ASN A 576 12.29 -5.79 -15.66
C ASN A 576 12.34 -7.33 -15.53
N ALA A 577 11.37 -8.03 -16.15
CA ALA A 577 11.25 -9.48 -16.12
C ALA A 577 11.49 -10.10 -17.49
N LEU A 578 12.53 -10.92 -17.59
CA LEU A 578 12.90 -11.68 -18.76
C LEU A 578 12.35 -13.10 -18.68
N ARG A 579 12.31 -13.78 -19.81
CA ARG A 579 11.98 -15.19 -19.90
C ARG A 579 12.87 -16.02 -18.98
N GLY A 580 12.22 -16.82 -18.13
CA GLY A 580 12.85 -17.60 -17.08
C GLY A 580 12.92 -16.91 -15.72
N ASP A 581 12.68 -15.60 -15.63
CA ASP A 581 12.56 -14.92 -14.33
C ASP A 581 11.23 -15.30 -13.66
N ILE A 582 11.21 -15.29 -12.32
CA ILE A 582 10.03 -15.60 -11.52
C ILE A 582 9.41 -14.30 -11.01
N VAL A 583 8.11 -14.14 -11.17
CA VAL A 583 7.32 -13.05 -10.56
C VAL A 583 6.72 -13.55 -9.26
N LEU A 584 6.97 -12.86 -8.14
CA LEU A 584 6.31 -13.09 -6.86
C LEU A 584 5.22 -12.04 -6.66
N SER A 585 4.00 -12.48 -6.38
CA SER A 585 2.87 -11.61 -6.07
C SER A 585 2.65 -11.54 -4.56
N PRO A 586 2.54 -10.33 -3.98
CA PRO A 586 2.25 -10.19 -2.57
C PRO A 586 0.90 -10.82 -2.23
N GLY A 587 0.79 -11.37 -1.02
CA GLY A 587 -0.46 -11.83 -0.43
C GLY A 587 -1.28 -10.73 0.21
N GLY A 588 -2.57 -11.01 0.38
CA GLY A 588 -3.47 -10.26 1.26
C GLY A 588 -3.95 -11.14 2.42
N ASP A 589 -5.09 -10.79 2.99
CA ASP A 589 -5.83 -11.53 4.03
C ASP A 589 -6.64 -12.74 3.51
N GLY A 590 -6.54 -13.06 2.20
CA GLY A 590 -7.21 -14.24 1.62
C GLY A 590 -6.70 -15.58 2.19
N LEU A 591 -7.42 -16.68 1.91
CA LEU A 591 -7.20 -18.02 2.50
C LEU A 591 -5.72 -18.44 2.63
N ILE A 592 -4.95 -18.35 1.53
CA ILE A 592 -3.53 -18.71 1.54
C ILE A 592 -2.67 -17.64 2.21
N GLY A 593 -2.99 -16.36 2.02
CA GLY A 593 -2.22 -15.26 2.62
C GLY A 593 -2.29 -15.23 4.13
N GLY A 594 -3.50 -15.31 4.70
CA GLY A 594 -3.69 -15.42 6.15
C GLY A 594 -2.93 -16.63 6.72
N MET A 595 -3.05 -17.80 6.09
CA MET A 595 -2.32 -19.01 6.48
C MET A 595 -0.79 -18.83 6.46
N MET A 596 -0.25 -18.23 5.40
CA MET A 596 1.19 -18.00 5.23
C MET A 596 1.77 -17.02 6.26
N THR A 597 0.93 -16.21 6.91
CA THR A 597 1.39 -15.31 7.99
C THR A 597 1.53 -16.00 9.35
N MET A 598 1.07 -17.25 9.47
CA MET A 598 1.09 -18.02 10.72
C MET A 598 2.36 -18.84 10.94
N VAL A 599 3.23 -18.94 9.93
CA VAL A 599 4.53 -19.63 10.02
C VAL A 599 5.63 -18.66 10.49
N ASP A 600 6.79 -19.18 10.90
CA ASP A 600 7.90 -18.39 11.45
C ASP A 600 9.20 -18.56 10.62
N PRO A 601 9.65 -17.53 9.89
CA PRO A 601 9.08 -16.18 9.82
C PRO A 601 7.77 -16.13 9.00
N PRO A 602 6.92 -15.11 9.22
CA PRO A 602 5.74 -14.90 8.37
C PRO A 602 6.14 -14.71 6.91
N GLN A 603 5.43 -15.39 6.00
CA GLN A 603 5.64 -15.31 4.56
C GLN A 603 4.68 -14.29 3.93
N TRP A 604 5.17 -13.52 2.96
CA TRP A 604 4.50 -12.32 2.45
C TRP A 604 4.01 -12.44 0.99
N TYR A 605 4.49 -13.44 0.26
CA TYR A 605 4.15 -13.74 -1.12
C TYR A 605 3.34 -15.04 -1.19
N VAL A 606 2.16 -14.97 -1.81
CA VAL A 606 1.19 -16.09 -1.82
C VAL A 606 1.10 -16.77 -3.18
N HIS A 607 1.61 -16.11 -4.21
CA HIS A 607 1.56 -16.61 -5.57
C HIS A 607 2.82 -16.28 -6.33
N CYS A 608 3.20 -17.14 -7.27
CA CYS A 608 4.32 -16.90 -8.16
C CYS A 608 4.09 -17.52 -9.54
N GLY A 609 4.86 -17.05 -10.52
CA GLY A 609 4.88 -17.62 -11.87
C GLY A 609 6.19 -17.34 -12.58
N ILE A 610 6.49 -18.11 -13.61
CA ILE A 610 7.70 -17.95 -14.41
C ILE A 610 7.38 -17.30 -15.75
N MET A 611 8.18 -16.30 -16.14
CA MET A 611 8.01 -15.63 -17.42
C MET A 611 8.36 -16.58 -18.57
N THR A 612 7.44 -16.79 -19.50
CA THR A 612 7.62 -17.64 -20.69
C THR A 612 7.94 -16.85 -21.95
N GLN A 613 7.65 -15.54 -21.93
CA GLN A 613 8.08 -14.54 -22.90
C GLN A 613 8.61 -13.33 -22.14
N ASN A 614 9.61 -12.64 -22.68
CA ASN A 614 10.12 -11.41 -22.10
C ASN A 614 8.98 -10.42 -21.90
N TYR A 615 8.83 -9.92 -20.68
CA TYR A 615 7.89 -8.89 -20.26
C TYR A 615 6.39 -9.25 -20.35
N GLN A 616 5.94 -10.21 -21.17
CA GLN A 616 4.55 -10.29 -21.65
C GLN A 616 3.76 -11.53 -21.27
N GLN A 617 4.40 -12.67 -21.00
CA GLN A 617 3.69 -13.93 -20.79
C GLN A 617 4.26 -14.68 -19.60
N ILE A 618 3.38 -15.25 -18.80
CA ILE A 618 3.71 -15.94 -17.55
C ILE A 618 2.98 -17.29 -17.49
N ALA A 619 3.70 -18.33 -17.05
CA ALA A 619 3.14 -19.62 -16.69
C ALA A 619 3.15 -19.78 -15.17
N HIS A 620 2.05 -20.26 -14.61
CA HIS A 620 1.88 -20.44 -13.16
C HIS A 620 0.81 -21.51 -12.88
N SER A 621 0.74 -21.98 -11.63
CA SER A 621 -0.29 -22.93 -11.19
C SER A 621 -1.16 -22.31 -10.12
N THR A 622 -2.48 -22.29 -10.33
CA THR A 622 -3.44 -21.62 -9.44
C THR A 622 -4.79 -22.35 -9.39
N CYS A 623 -5.66 -21.94 -8.47
CA CYS A 623 -7.04 -22.40 -8.39
C CYS A 623 -8.04 -21.23 -8.37
N SER A 624 -9.25 -21.48 -8.90
CA SER A 624 -10.38 -20.58 -8.77
C SER A 624 -11.12 -20.84 -7.45
N GLN A 625 -10.99 -19.91 -6.51
CA GLN A 625 -11.74 -19.93 -5.25
C GLN A 625 -13.26 -19.85 -5.50
N GLU A 626 -13.70 -19.05 -6.48
CA GLU A 626 -15.12 -18.98 -6.87
C GLU A 626 -15.67 -20.35 -7.29
N ARG A 627 -14.92 -21.09 -8.13
CA ARG A 627 -15.30 -22.44 -8.53
C ARG A 627 -15.39 -23.39 -7.32
N LEU A 628 -14.46 -23.28 -6.37
CA LEU A 628 -14.47 -24.10 -5.18
C LEU A 628 -15.72 -23.82 -4.32
N ILE A 629 -16.04 -22.54 -4.11
CA ILE A 629 -17.22 -22.11 -3.34
C ILE A 629 -18.52 -22.54 -4.02
N ASP A 630 -18.57 -22.53 -5.36
CA ASP A 630 -19.69 -23.04 -6.17
C ASP A 630 -19.88 -24.56 -6.05
N SER A 631 -18.91 -25.29 -5.49
CA SER A 631 -18.93 -26.75 -5.36
C SER A 631 -19.26 -27.28 -3.96
N MET A 632 -19.66 -26.41 -3.03
CA MET A 632 -20.22 -26.81 -1.74
C MET A 632 -21.59 -27.51 -1.93
N ILE A 633 -21.79 -28.66 -1.28
CA ILE A 633 -22.96 -29.55 -1.41
C ILE A 633 -23.80 -29.49 -0.14
N GLY A 634 -25.15 -29.45 -0.18
CA GLY A 634 -25.88 -30.08 0.92
C GLY A 634 -27.40 -30.16 0.88
N VAL A 635 -28.02 -30.26 2.07
CA VAL A 635 -29.19 -31.12 2.34
C VAL A 635 -30.55 -30.42 2.16
N ILE A 636 -30.60 -29.08 2.22
CA ILE A 636 -31.84 -28.30 2.04
C ILE A 636 -31.55 -27.12 1.11
N ASP A 637 -31.67 -27.39 -0.18
CA ASP A 637 -31.59 -26.51 -1.34
C ASP A 637 -30.45 -25.48 -1.49
N ASP A 638 -29.63 -25.13 -0.48
CA ASP A 638 -28.37 -24.33 -0.59
C ASP A 638 -27.40 -24.36 0.64
N GLY A 639 -27.48 -25.28 1.63
CA GLY A 639 -26.55 -25.37 2.80
C GLY A 639 -25.62 -26.59 2.81
N SER A 640 -24.36 -26.50 3.31
CA SER A 640 -23.19 -27.36 2.98
C SER A 640 -22.83 -28.52 3.95
N ASP A 641 -23.07 -29.77 3.57
CA ASP A 641 -22.50 -31.02 4.13
C ASP A 641 -21.09 -31.32 3.56
N GLY A 642 -20.26 -30.27 3.41
CA GLY A 642 -18.93 -30.30 2.78
C GLY A 642 -18.86 -29.89 1.29
N PHE A 643 -17.66 -29.95 0.73
CA PHE A 643 -17.35 -29.83 -0.70
C PHE A 643 -17.49 -31.16 -1.44
N HIS A 644 -17.69 -31.09 -2.75
CA HIS A 644 -17.49 -32.28 -3.59
C HIS A 644 -16.01 -32.73 -3.53
N PRO A 645 -15.69 -33.97 -3.07
CA PRO A 645 -14.31 -34.39 -2.86
C PRO A 645 -13.43 -34.27 -4.11
N GLY A 646 -13.97 -34.62 -5.28
CA GLY A 646 -13.26 -34.47 -6.55
C GLY A 646 -13.01 -33.02 -7.00
N THR A 647 -13.78 -32.03 -6.54
CA THR A 647 -13.51 -30.62 -6.84
C THR A 647 -12.49 -30.05 -5.86
N LEU A 648 -12.55 -30.49 -4.59
CA LEU A 648 -11.61 -30.08 -3.54
C LEU A 648 -10.20 -30.66 -3.75
N LYS A 649 -10.11 -31.99 -3.99
CA LYS A 649 -8.84 -32.70 -4.21
C LYS A 649 -8.17 -32.27 -5.51
N TYR A 650 -8.95 -32.17 -6.59
CA TYR A 650 -8.48 -31.76 -7.92
C TYR A 650 -9.01 -30.35 -8.21
N ALA A 651 -8.39 -29.37 -7.57
CA ALA A 651 -8.71 -27.98 -7.82
C ALA A 651 -8.21 -27.55 -9.20
N TRP A 652 -8.83 -26.51 -9.75
CA TRP A 652 -8.68 -26.08 -11.14
C TRP A 652 -8.43 -24.58 -11.20
N PRO A 653 -7.66 -24.09 -12.20
CA PRO A 653 -7.17 -24.82 -13.38
C PRO A 653 -5.88 -25.61 -13.22
N GLY A 654 -5.13 -25.40 -12.14
CA GLY A 654 -3.75 -25.87 -12.06
C GLY A 654 -2.84 -25.03 -12.94
N ALA A 655 -1.92 -25.67 -13.66
CA ALA A 655 -0.94 -24.96 -14.49
C ALA A 655 -1.58 -24.34 -15.72
N ILE A 656 -1.43 -23.02 -15.87
CA ILE A 656 -1.93 -22.22 -16.98
C ILE A 656 -0.89 -21.22 -17.46
N VAL A 657 -1.02 -20.79 -18.71
CA VAL A 657 -0.29 -19.64 -19.28
C VAL A 657 -1.26 -18.50 -19.55
N GLN A 658 -0.84 -17.29 -19.20
CA GLN A 658 -1.58 -16.05 -19.43
C GLN A 658 -0.62 -14.98 -19.95
N THR A 659 -1.15 -14.01 -20.70
CA THR A 659 -0.43 -12.73 -20.82
C THR A 659 -0.40 -12.03 -19.46
N VAL A 660 0.57 -11.15 -19.25
CA VAL A 660 0.64 -10.33 -18.02
C VAL A 660 -0.63 -9.49 -17.85
N ASP A 661 -1.21 -9.03 -18.97
CA ASP A 661 -2.48 -8.31 -18.98
C ASP A 661 -3.62 -9.17 -18.40
N GLN A 662 -3.75 -10.41 -18.88
CA GLN A 662 -4.76 -11.36 -18.41
C GLN A 662 -4.55 -11.78 -16.96
N SER A 663 -3.29 -11.96 -16.55
CA SER A 663 -2.96 -12.43 -15.21
C SER A 663 -3.18 -11.38 -14.11
N VAL A 664 -3.30 -10.10 -14.50
CA VAL A 664 -3.52 -8.96 -13.60
C VAL A 664 -4.95 -8.44 -13.67
N PHE A 665 -5.53 -8.27 -14.87
CA PHE A 665 -6.81 -7.58 -15.03
C PHE A 665 -8.00 -8.50 -15.27
N ASN A 666 -7.79 -9.64 -15.94
CA ASN A 666 -8.79 -10.60 -16.45
C ASN A 666 -10.18 -10.03 -16.78
N THR A 667 -10.53 -9.97 -18.07
CA THR A 667 -11.87 -9.58 -18.49
C THR A 667 -12.84 -10.77 -18.61
N LYS A 668 -14.16 -10.52 -18.57
CA LYS A 668 -15.18 -11.57 -18.77
C LYS A 668 -14.98 -12.40 -20.04
N GLU A 669 -14.43 -11.78 -21.09
CA GLU A 669 -14.17 -12.44 -22.37
C GLU A 669 -12.96 -13.37 -22.33
N GLU A 670 -12.17 -13.33 -21.25
CA GLU A 670 -10.91 -14.06 -21.02
C GLU A 670 -11.01 -15.07 -19.88
N GLU A 671 -12.20 -15.21 -19.28
CA GLU A 671 -12.46 -16.19 -18.24
C GLU A 671 -12.22 -17.62 -18.75
N PHE A 672 -11.64 -18.44 -17.87
CA PHE A 672 -11.30 -19.82 -18.19
C PHE A 672 -12.53 -20.71 -18.15
N ILE A 673 -12.61 -21.67 -19.07
CA ILE A 673 -13.73 -22.59 -19.18
C ILE A 673 -13.58 -23.70 -18.14
N ALA A 674 -14.49 -23.76 -17.17
CA ALA A 674 -14.46 -24.84 -16.20
C ALA A 674 -14.96 -26.15 -16.81
N PRO A 675 -14.32 -27.28 -16.47
CA PRO A 675 -14.85 -28.60 -16.79
C PRO A 675 -16.19 -28.83 -16.08
N PRO A 676 -17.09 -29.63 -16.67
CA PRO A 676 -18.39 -29.94 -16.09
C PRO A 676 -18.25 -30.56 -14.70
N HIS A 677 -19.15 -30.16 -13.79
CA HIS A 677 -19.14 -30.67 -12.42
C HIS A 677 -19.53 -32.15 -12.39
N PRO A 678 -18.83 -33.02 -11.64
CA PRO A 678 -19.19 -34.44 -11.48
C PRO A 678 -20.51 -34.69 -10.69
N ALA A 679 -21.22 -33.64 -10.23
CA ALA A 679 -22.41 -33.80 -9.39
C ALA A 679 -23.69 -33.90 -10.24
N PRO A 680 -24.63 -34.82 -9.92
CA PRO A 680 -25.85 -35.05 -10.69
C PRO A 680 -26.99 -34.03 -10.45
N SER A 681 -26.75 -32.90 -9.79
CA SER A 681 -27.81 -31.96 -9.39
C SER A 681 -27.83 -30.67 -10.22
N ARG A 682 -28.98 -30.48 -10.86
CA ARG A 682 -29.47 -29.30 -11.61
C ARG A 682 -28.98 -29.23 -13.07
N ARG A 683 -29.95 -29.41 -13.99
CA ARG A 683 -29.83 -29.10 -15.42
C ARG A 683 -29.26 -27.69 -15.58
N THR A 684 -28.02 -27.58 -16.05
CA THR A 684 -27.63 -26.48 -16.92
C THR A 684 -26.61 -27.01 -17.90
N ASP A 685 -27.00 -27.11 -19.17
CA ASP A 685 -26.12 -27.29 -20.33
C ASP A 685 -25.23 -26.03 -20.57
N VAL A 686 -24.91 -25.30 -19.49
CA VAL A 686 -24.25 -23.99 -19.49
C VAL A 686 -22.82 -24.21 -19.03
N VAL A 687 -21.89 -23.97 -19.95
CA VAL A 687 -20.47 -23.88 -19.65
C VAL A 687 -20.27 -22.70 -18.70
N LYS A 688 -19.82 -22.98 -17.47
CA LYS A 688 -19.41 -21.92 -16.52
C LYS A 688 -17.98 -21.49 -16.82
N THR A 689 -17.74 -20.20 -16.70
CA THR A 689 -16.43 -19.58 -16.83
C THR A 689 -16.08 -18.88 -15.53
N TYR A 690 -14.79 -18.83 -15.21
CA TYR A 690 -14.30 -18.15 -14.00
C TYR A 690 -13.09 -17.26 -14.31
N PRO A 691 -13.01 -16.06 -13.71
CA PRO A 691 -11.85 -15.20 -13.82
C PRO A 691 -10.68 -15.77 -13.00
N ILE A 692 -9.46 -15.50 -13.48
CA ILE A 692 -8.20 -15.91 -12.89
C ILE A 692 -7.20 -14.76 -13.04
N SER A 693 -6.96 -14.04 -11.94
CA SER A 693 -6.12 -12.83 -11.90
C SER A 693 -5.19 -12.83 -10.68
N PRO A 694 -4.25 -13.79 -10.56
CA PRO A 694 -3.57 -14.03 -9.29
C PRO A 694 -2.34 -13.13 -9.06
N PHE A 695 -2.03 -12.21 -9.96
CA PHE A 695 -0.89 -11.30 -9.81
C PHE A 695 -1.33 -9.88 -9.48
N GLY A 696 -0.81 -9.34 -8.38
CA GLY A 696 -0.93 -7.94 -8.01
C GLY A 696 0.07 -7.08 -8.78
N ARG A 697 -0.41 -6.02 -9.43
CA ARG A 697 0.43 -5.04 -10.17
C ARG A 697 1.25 -4.09 -9.30
N GLN A 698 0.88 -3.93 -8.04
CA GLN A 698 1.36 -2.85 -7.17
C GLN A 698 1.61 -3.36 -5.77
N ARG A 699 2.23 -2.51 -4.95
CA ARG A 699 2.38 -2.74 -3.52
C ARG A 699 1.02 -2.94 -2.88
N VAL A 700 0.92 -3.99 -2.06
CA VAL A 700 -0.26 -4.25 -1.23
C VAL A 700 0.11 -3.91 0.22
N GLY A 701 -0.81 -3.20 0.89
CA GLY A 701 -0.75 -3.03 2.33
C GLY A 701 -1.43 -4.22 2.99
N VAL A 702 -0.69 -4.99 3.77
CA VAL A 702 -1.22 -6.12 4.55
C VAL A 702 -1.16 -5.75 6.01
N THR A 703 -2.30 -5.76 6.68
CA THR A 703 -2.40 -5.46 8.10
C THR A 703 -2.40 -6.76 8.89
N ILE A 704 -1.39 -6.96 9.74
CA ILE A 704 -1.34 -8.07 10.69
C ILE A 704 -1.25 -7.49 12.08
N THR A 705 -2.18 -7.84 12.97
CA THR A 705 -2.18 -7.36 14.36
C THR A 705 -2.05 -5.83 14.47
N ASP A 706 -2.81 -5.10 13.63
CA ASP A 706 -2.81 -3.63 13.51
C ASP A 706 -1.50 -3.00 12.98
N ASP A 707 -0.53 -3.78 12.47
CA ASP A 707 0.67 -3.30 11.77
C ASP A 707 0.54 -3.48 10.26
N MET A 708 0.39 -2.38 9.52
CA MET A 708 0.30 -2.41 8.06
C MET A 708 1.70 -2.46 7.44
N LYS A 709 2.00 -3.55 6.73
CA LYS A 709 3.23 -3.71 5.95
C LYS A 709 2.98 -3.55 4.46
N MET A 710 3.86 -2.79 3.81
CA MET A 710 3.83 -2.55 2.38
C MET A 710 4.70 -3.57 1.65
N ILE A 711 4.08 -4.45 0.86
CA ILE A 711 4.76 -5.56 0.18
C ILE A 711 4.64 -5.33 -1.33
N PRO A 712 5.73 -5.00 -2.05
CA PRO A 712 5.73 -4.91 -3.51
C PRO A 712 5.74 -6.30 -4.16
N PRO A 713 5.22 -6.48 -5.40
CA PRO A 713 5.60 -7.63 -6.21
C PRO A 713 7.11 -7.62 -6.51
N LEU A 714 7.71 -8.80 -6.65
CA LEU A 714 9.14 -8.96 -6.92
C LEU A 714 9.39 -9.74 -8.21
N ILE A 715 10.54 -9.50 -8.82
CA ILE A 715 11.15 -10.35 -9.85
C ILE A 715 12.35 -11.05 -9.21
N VAL A 716 12.36 -12.38 -9.23
CA VAL A 716 13.50 -13.22 -8.86
C VAL A 716 14.21 -13.65 -10.13
N LYS A 717 15.51 -13.42 -10.18
CA LYS A 717 16.36 -13.58 -11.37
C LYS A 717 17.83 -13.75 -10.97
N PRO A 718 18.76 -14.02 -11.90
CA PRO A 718 20.19 -13.97 -11.59
C PRO A 718 20.63 -12.55 -11.27
N ASP A 719 21.71 -12.41 -10.49
CA ASP A 719 22.42 -11.12 -10.38
C ASP A 719 22.77 -10.64 -11.79
N PRO A 720 22.39 -9.41 -12.21
CA PRO A 720 22.70 -8.90 -13.54
C PRO A 720 24.19 -8.95 -13.93
N LEU A 721 25.11 -8.92 -12.98
CA LEU A 721 26.55 -9.07 -13.25
C LEU A 721 26.99 -10.53 -13.45
N LEU A 722 26.15 -11.49 -13.06
CA LEU A 722 26.39 -12.93 -13.17
C LEU A 722 25.41 -13.65 -14.10
N ASP A 723 24.46 -12.93 -14.70
CA ASP A 723 23.57 -13.44 -15.75
C ASP A 723 24.36 -13.64 -17.05
N THR A 724 25.02 -14.80 -17.16
CA THR A 724 25.74 -15.21 -18.37
C THR A 724 24.78 -15.85 -19.38
N TYR A 725 25.26 -16.05 -20.61
CA TYR A 725 24.50 -16.77 -21.63
C TYR A 725 24.07 -18.17 -21.15
N GLU A 726 24.95 -18.91 -20.47
CA GLU A 726 24.65 -20.26 -19.98
C GLU A 726 23.60 -20.27 -18.87
N VAL A 727 23.67 -19.32 -17.92
CA VAL A 727 22.67 -19.15 -16.86
C VAL A 727 21.32 -18.82 -17.48
N ARG A 728 21.28 -17.82 -18.35
CA ARG A 728 20.05 -17.40 -19.04
C ARG A 728 19.46 -18.52 -19.89
N GLN A 729 20.29 -19.28 -20.58
CA GLN A 729 19.83 -20.41 -21.38
C GLN A 729 19.13 -21.46 -20.50
N ARG A 730 19.70 -21.82 -19.34
CA ARG A 730 19.05 -22.76 -18.40
C ARG A 730 17.68 -22.27 -17.94
N LEU A 731 17.56 -20.98 -17.62
CA LEU A 731 16.29 -20.35 -17.24
C LEU A 731 15.27 -20.34 -18.39
N GLN A 732 15.70 -20.05 -19.61
CA GLN A 732 14.81 -20.07 -20.78
C GLN A 732 14.31 -21.48 -21.10
N GLU A 733 15.17 -22.49 -20.95
CA GLU A 733 14.77 -23.88 -21.16
C GLU A 733 13.84 -24.38 -20.04
N LEU A 734 14.02 -23.91 -18.80
CA LEU A 734 13.05 -24.12 -17.71
C LEU A 734 11.68 -23.50 -18.05
N ALA A 735 11.67 -22.25 -18.53
CA ALA A 735 10.45 -21.58 -18.96
C ALA A 735 9.76 -22.29 -20.14
N ASP A 736 10.52 -22.88 -21.06
CA ASP A 736 10.00 -23.72 -22.15
C ASP A 736 9.26 -24.95 -21.64
N ASP A 737 9.78 -25.60 -20.60
CA ASP A 737 9.11 -26.74 -19.98
C ASP A 737 7.80 -26.31 -19.33
N CYS A 738 7.82 -25.21 -18.58
CA CYS A 738 6.64 -24.67 -17.92
C CYS A 738 5.57 -24.26 -18.94
N LEU A 739 5.96 -23.60 -20.04
CA LEU A 739 5.05 -23.22 -21.11
C LEU A 739 4.41 -24.45 -21.78
N ARG A 740 5.19 -25.49 -22.06
CA ARG A 740 4.72 -26.71 -22.71
C ARG A 740 3.69 -27.44 -21.84
N ASP A 741 3.96 -27.51 -20.54
CA ASP A 741 3.14 -28.27 -19.59
C ASP A 741 1.96 -27.45 -19.03
N ALA A 742 1.92 -26.13 -19.27
CA ALA A 742 0.81 -25.26 -18.92
C ALA A 742 -0.39 -25.37 -19.88
N GLY A 743 -1.59 -25.23 -19.30
CA GLY A 743 -2.85 -25.12 -20.02
C GLY A 743 -3.09 -23.73 -20.58
N VAL A 744 -4.05 -23.63 -21.50
CA VAL A 744 -4.61 -22.36 -21.98
C VAL A 744 -6.11 -22.37 -21.70
N ARG A 745 -6.80 -21.26 -21.92
CA ARG A 745 -8.23 -21.10 -21.66
C ARG A 745 -9.12 -22.32 -22.00
N ASP A 746 -8.91 -22.89 -23.18
CA ASP A 746 -9.77 -23.96 -23.74
C ASP A 746 -9.10 -25.35 -23.69
N ARG A 747 -7.91 -25.47 -23.11
CA ARG A 747 -7.15 -26.73 -23.06
C ARG A 747 -6.47 -26.87 -21.69
N PRO A 748 -6.80 -27.92 -20.91
CA PRO A 748 -6.18 -28.13 -19.60
C PRO A 748 -4.66 -28.34 -19.73
N GLY A 749 -3.94 -27.95 -18.68
CA GLY A 749 -2.52 -28.21 -18.55
C GLY A 749 -2.22 -29.65 -18.15
N LYS A 750 -0.93 -29.97 -18.08
CA LYS A 750 -0.44 -31.24 -17.55
C LYS A 750 -0.53 -31.29 -16.02
N TYR A 751 -0.73 -30.15 -15.35
CA TYR A 751 -0.86 -30.10 -13.89
C TYR A 751 -2.21 -29.55 -13.45
N HIS A 752 -2.82 -30.17 -12.45
CA HIS A 752 -3.96 -29.63 -11.70
C HIS A 752 -3.47 -28.96 -10.40
N TYR A 753 -4.32 -28.14 -9.79
CA TYR A 753 -3.98 -27.53 -8.50
C TYR A 753 -4.31 -28.51 -7.37
N ARG A 754 -3.39 -28.70 -6.42
CA ARG A 754 -3.59 -29.60 -5.28
C ARG A 754 -3.03 -29.02 -4.00
N TRP A 755 -3.94 -28.76 -3.05
CA TRP A 755 -3.62 -28.14 -1.76
C TRP A 755 -2.53 -28.88 -0.99
N TYR A 756 -2.51 -30.22 -1.07
CA TYR A 756 -1.49 -31.04 -0.41
C TYR A 756 -0.05 -30.72 -0.84
N CYS A 757 0.19 -30.04 -1.97
CA CYS A 757 1.54 -29.62 -2.33
C CYS A 757 2.13 -28.53 -1.41
N TYR A 758 1.32 -27.89 -0.56
CA TYR A 758 1.82 -27.07 0.56
C TYR A 758 2.34 -27.91 1.73
N THR A 759 2.06 -29.22 1.74
CA THR A 759 2.57 -30.20 2.71
C THR A 759 3.69 -31.04 2.10
N ASP A 760 3.45 -31.63 0.93
CA ASP A 760 4.43 -32.45 0.21
C ASP A 760 4.29 -32.20 -1.30
N PRO A 761 5.15 -31.35 -1.89
CA PRO A 761 5.12 -31.11 -3.33
C PRO A 761 5.69 -32.27 -4.15
N SER A 762 6.35 -33.25 -3.52
CA SER A 762 7.02 -34.35 -4.24
C SER A 762 6.04 -35.34 -4.87
N ILE A 763 4.77 -35.32 -4.46
CA ILE A 763 3.68 -36.05 -5.15
C ILE A 763 3.53 -35.63 -6.62
N GLY A 764 4.05 -34.46 -7.01
CA GLY A 764 4.12 -34.00 -8.40
C GLY A 764 5.03 -34.85 -9.29
N PHE A 765 5.94 -35.65 -8.73
CA PHE A 765 6.76 -36.60 -9.48
C PHE A 765 6.11 -37.98 -9.64
N ASP A 766 5.09 -38.29 -8.84
CA ASP A 766 4.48 -39.62 -8.79
C ASP A 766 3.14 -39.63 -9.51
N GLN A 767 3.10 -40.26 -10.68
CA GLN A 767 1.85 -40.40 -11.42
C GLN A 767 0.85 -41.31 -10.71
N SER A 768 1.31 -42.24 -9.86
CA SER A 768 0.44 -43.15 -9.09
C SER A 768 -0.27 -42.49 -7.91
N ALA A 769 0.21 -41.31 -7.47
CA ALA A 769 -0.51 -40.46 -6.51
C ALA A 769 -1.88 -39.93 -7.05
N ASN A 770 -2.19 -40.28 -8.30
CA ASN A 770 -3.42 -39.94 -9.01
C ASN A 770 -4.24 -41.18 -9.44
N ASP A 771 -3.89 -42.39 -8.97
CA ASP A 771 -4.57 -43.64 -9.35
C ASP A 771 -6.02 -43.73 -8.83
N ASP A 772 -6.40 -42.88 -7.87
CA ASP A 772 -7.78 -42.74 -7.36
C ASP A 772 -8.71 -41.95 -8.31
N LEU A 773 -8.18 -41.46 -9.44
CA LEU A 773 -8.98 -40.73 -10.44
C LEU A 773 -9.95 -41.67 -11.14
N ALA A 774 -11.25 -41.32 -11.10
CA ALA A 774 -12.22 -41.96 -11.97
C ALA A 774 -11.86 -41.68 -13.44
N VAL A 775 -11.71 -42.74 -14.22
CA VAL A 775 -11.54 -42.68 -15.68
C VAL A 775 -12.64 -41.80 -16.29
N GLY A 776 -12.26 -40.79 -17.06
CA GLY A 776 -13.15 -39.81 -17.68
C GLY A 776 -13.33 -38.49 -16.91
N THR A 777 -12.55 -38.23 -15.86
CA THR A 777 -12.49 -36.92 -15.19
C THR A 777 -11.54 -35.96 -15.89
N TRP A 778 -11.73 -34.64 -15.70
CA TRP A 778 -10.92 -33.62 -16.39
C TRP A 778 -9.44 -33.63 -15.95
N SER A 779 -9.16 -34.09 -14.74
CA SER A 779 -7.82 -34.18 -14.14
C SER A 779 -7.10 -35.50 -14.45
N GLU A 780 -7.74 -36.42 -15.19
CA GLU A 780 -7.12 -37.69 -15.60
C GLU A 780 -5.79 -37.46 -16.34
N GLY A 781 -4.73 -38.12 -15.89
CA GLY A 781 -3.39 -38.01 -16.48
C GLY A 781 -2.64 -36.72 -16.18
N THR A 782 -3.20 -35.83 -15.35
CA THR A 782 -2.51 -34.62 -14.87
C THR A 782 -1.76 -34.88 -13.56
N LEU A 783 -0.78 -34.02 -13.26
CA LEU A 783 0.06 -34.09 -12.07
C LEU A 783 -0.30 -32.98 -11.06
N PRO A 784 -0.10 -33.19 -9.76
CA PRO A 784 -0.43 -32.19 -8.75
C PRO A 784 0.63 -31.08 -8.67
N SER A 785 0.18 -29.85 -8.44
CA SER A 785 1.07 -28.70 -8.19
C SER A 785 0.35 -27.56 -7.46
N VAL A 786 1.14 -26.64 -6.92
CA VAL A 786 0.77 -25.25 -6.59
C VAL A 786 1.77 -24.32 -7.29
N CYS A 787 1.62 -23.01 -7.18
CA CYS A 787 2.43 -22.04 -7.92
C CYS A 787 3.95 -22.23 -7.77
N SER A 788 4.44 -22.32 -6.54
CA SER A 788 5.86 -22.51 -6.21
C SER A 788 6.33 -23.92 -6.57
N SER A 789 5.55 -24.95 -6.22
CA SER A 789 5.93 -26.33 -6.51
C SER A 789 5.94 -26.63 -8.01
N PHE A 790 5.10 -25.98 -8.81
CA PHE A 790 5.12 -26.10 -10.27
C PHE A 790 6.49 -25.73 -10.85
N ILE A 791 7.05 -24.58 -10.43
CA ILE A 791 8.37 -24.12 -10.84
C ILE A 791 9.46 -25.05 -10.30
N TRP A 792 9.38 -25.42 -9.01
CA TRP A 792 10.32 -26.34 -8.38
C TRP A 792 10.38 -27.71 -9.07
N LEU A 793 9.22 -28.31 -9.40
CA LEU A 793 9.13 -29.60 -10.10
C LEU A 793 9.89 -29.57 -11.44
N HIS A 794 9.77 -28.46 -12.18
CA HIS A 794 10.44 -28.31 -13.48
C HIS A 794 11.94 -28.04 -13.31
N ALA A 795 12.31 -27.22 -12.32
CA ALA A 795 13.71 -26.97 -11.99
C ALA A 795 14.43 -28.26 -11.60
N ARG A 796 13.79 -29.08 -10.77
CA ARG A 796 14.31 -30.40 -10.37
C ARG A 796 14.33 -31.41 -11.51
N ALA A 797 13.32 -31.43 -12.39
CA ALA A 797 13.34 -32.27 -13.59
C ALA A 797 14.54 -31.97 -14.51
N ARG A 798 15.08 -30.75 -14.45
CA ARG A 798 16.30 -30.31 -15.15
C ARG A 798 17.59 -30.44 -14.33
N ASN A 799 17.54 -30.94 -13.11
CA ASN A 799 18.66 -30.95 -12.16
C ASN A 799 19.25 -29.55 -11.96
N ILE A 800 18.41 -28.52 -11.90
CA ILE A 800 18.85 -27.16 -11.55
C ILE A 800 19.27 -27.15 -10.08
N HIS A 801 20.45 -26.59 -9.83
CA HIS A 801 20.95 -26.28 -8.50
C HIS A 801 20.08 -25.18 -7.88
N LEU A 802 19.43 -25.48 -6.76
CA LEU A 802 18.61 -24.54 -6.01
C LEU A 802 19.25 -24.20 -4.67
N GLU A 803 19.74 -25.21 -3.96
CA GLU A 803 20.52 -25.08 -2.71
C GLU A 803 21.77 -25.98 -2.71
N SER A 804 21.79 -26.99 -3.59
CA SER A 804 22.87 -27.97 -3.66
C SER A 804 22.96 -28.61 -5.05
N ASP A 805 24.03 -29.34 -5.32
CA ASP A 805 24.14 -30.17 -6.54
C ASP A 805 23.45 -31.54 -6.38
N GLY A 806 23.01 -31.89 -5.17
CA GLY A 806 22.40 -33.17 -4.84
C GLY A 806 20.89 -33.19 -4.97
N ASP A 807 20.29 -34.35 -4.69
CA ASP A 807 18.82 -34.49 -4.58
C ASP A 807 18.27 -33.98 -3.25
N PHE A 808 19.14 -33.89 -2.24
CA PHE A 808 18.82 -33.48 -0.88
C PHE A 808 19.68 -32.29 -0.47
N VAL A 809 19.11 -31.43 0.38
CA VAL A 809 19.79 -30.29 0.99
C VAL A 809 20.13 -30.63 2.44
N THR A 810 21.26 -30.11 2.91
CA THR A 810 21.75 -30.27 4.28
C THR A 810 21.96 -28.92 4.94
N GLU A 811 21.98 -28.85 6.28
CA GLU A 811 22.15 -27.57 6.99
C GLU A 811 23.38 -26.74 6.54
N PRO A 812 24.53 -27.33 6.16
CA PRO A 812 25.66 -26.56 5.64
C PRO A 812 25.45 -25.91 4.27
N ASP A 813 24.46 -26.37 3.52
CA ASP A 813 24.13 -25.82 2.21
C ASP A 813 23.39 -24.47 2.35
N VAL A 814 22.51 -24.36 3.37
CA VAL A 814 21.67 -23.18 3.66
C VAL A 814 22.48 -22.01 4.25
N GLU A 815 22.23 -20.79 3.80
CA GLU A 815 22.95 -19.60 4.24
C GLU A 815 22.52 -19.12 5.63
N VAL A 816 23.47 -18.50 6.33
CA VAL A 816 23.19 -17.73 7.56
C VAL A 816 22.26 -16.53 7.29
N VAL A 817 22.21 -16.03 6.05
CA VAL A 817 21.31 -14.91 5.67
C VAL A 817 19.86 -15.35 5.45
N ASP A 818 19.61 -16.65 5.28
CA ASP A 818 18.28 -17.23 5.11
C ASP A 818 17.63 -17.48 6.46
N ALA A 819 17.52 -16.42 7.26
CA ALA A 819 16.94 -16.47 8.58
C ALA A 819 15.48 -16.94 8.51
N GLY A 820 15.26 -18.23 8.75
CA GLY A 820 13.94 -18.88 8.62
C GLY A 820 13.98 -20.19 7.83
N ALA A 821 14.93 -20.34 6.91
CA ALA A 821 15.14 -21.58 6.17
C ALA A 821 15.59 -22.69 7.12
N ARG A 822 14.80 -23.76 7.18
CA ARG A 822 15.12 -24.97 7.95
C ARG A 822 15.13 -26.15 7.01
N VAL A 823 16.06 -27.07 7.24
CA VAL A 823 16.15 -28.33 6.50
C VAL A 823 16.41 -29.45 7.47
N ARG A 824 15.99 -30.67 7.13
CA ARG A 824 16.23 -31.88 7.91
C ARG A 824 16.83 -32.96 7.03
N ALA A 825 17.27 -34.06 7.64
CA ALA A 825 17.77 -35.20 6.88
C ALA A 825 16.68 -35.73 5.92
N GLY A 826 16.97 -35.68 4.62
CA GLY A 826 16.03 -36.11 3.58
C GLY A 826 15.16 -35.00 2.98
N THR A 827 15.32 -33.75 3.40
CA THR A 827 14.72 -32.60 2.71
C THR A 827 15.26 -32.53 1.29
N ARG A 828 14.37 -32.54 0.30
CA ARG A 828 14.77 -32.45 -1.11
C ARG A 828 15.30 -31.06 -1.42
N ASN A 829 16.26 -31.00 -2.35
CA ASN A 829 16.89 -29.76 -2.77
C ASN A 829 15.86 -28.73 -3.27
N GLY A 830 15.95 -27.50 -2.74
CA GLY A 830 15.02 -26.39 -2.99
C GLY A 830 13.70 -26.43 -2.22
N LEU A 831 13.54 -27.36 -1.26
CA LEU A 831 12.45 -27.37 -0.28
C LEU A 831 12.97 -27.03 1.11
N TYR A 832 12.07 -26.59 1.99
CA TYR A 832 12.35 -26.25 3.39
C TYR A 832 11.34 -26.90 4.32
N THR A 833 11.80 -27.20 5.52
CA THR A 833 11.04 -27.87 6.58
C THR A 833 10.16 -26.88 7.32
N TYR A 834 8.85 -27.11 7.25
CA TYR A 834 7.86 -26.51 8.13
C TYR A 834 7.59 -27.46 9.29
N THR A 835 7.76 -26.97 10.52
CA THR A 835 7.58 -27.79 11.72
C THR A 835 6.12 -28.15 11.94
N ALA A 836 5.88 -29.23 12.68
CA ALA A 836 4.54 -29.64 13.10
C ALA A 836 3.76 -28.48 13.76
N ASP A 837 4.43 -27.67 14.59
CA ASP A 837 3.81 -26.53 15.29
C ASP A 837 3.39 -25.41 14.31
N GLU A 838 4.27 -25.04 13.38
CA GLU A 838 3.98 -24.04 12.34
C GLU A 838 2.81 -24.49 11.47
N ARG A 839 2.81 -25.76 11.06
CA ARG A 839 1.73 -26.36 10.27
C ARG A 839 0.41 -26.42 11.04
N LEU A 840 0.44 -26.72 12.34
CA LEU A 840 -0.77 -26.71 13.18
C LEU A 840 -1.32 -25.29 13.35
N ALA A 841 -0.47 -24.29 13.57
CA ALA A 841 -0.89 -22.89 13.68
C ALA A 841 -1.52 -22.37 12.38
N ALA A 842 -0.90 -22.68 11.24
CA ALA A 842 -1.42 -22.40 9.91
C ALA A 842 -2.77 -23.12 9.66
N GLY A 843 -2.86 -24.41 10.04
CA GLY A 843 -4.08 -25.20 9.95
C GLY A 843 -5.23 -24.61 10.77
N GLU A 844 -5.01 -24.23 12.03
CA GLU A 844 -6.05 -23.63 12.88
C GLU A 844 -6.56 -22.30 12.32
N HIS A 845 -5.69 -21.47 11.74
CA HIS A 845 -6.11 -20.23 11.09
C HIS A 845 -7.01 -20.52 9.86
N LEU A 846 -6.58 -21.45 9.02
CA LEU A 846 -7.33 -21.86 7.84
C LEU A 846 -8.67 -22.53 8.20
N TYR A 847 -8.71 -23.33 9.27
CA TYR A 847 -9.93 -23.91 9.84
C TYR A 847 -10.96 -22.83 10.13
N ASN A 848 -10.59 -21.84 10.93
CA ASN A 848 -11.51 -20.78 11.35
C ASN A 848 -12.01 -19.99 10.13
N THR A 849 -11.10 -19.68 9.19
CA THR A 849 -11.47 -18.94 7.98
C THR A 849 -12.49 -19.70 7.11
N VAL A 850 -12.27 -21.00 6.87
CA VAL A 850 -13.19 -21.83 6.08
C VAL A 850 -14.50 -22.07 6.84
N TYR A 851 -14.43 -22.25 8.15
CA TYR A 851 -15.59 -22.38 9.03
C TYR A 851 -16.49 -21.15 8.92
N ASP A 852 -15.93 -19.95 9.05
CA ASP A 852 -16.68 -18.69 8.98
C ASP A 852 -17.34 -18.52 7.60
N ILE A 853 -16.62 -18.80 6.51
CA ILE A 853 -17.18 -18.79 5.14
C ILE A 853 -18.37 -19.75 5.00
N ALA A 854 -18.26 -20.96 5.57
CA ALA A 854 -19.31 -21.96 5.49
C ALA A 854 -20.51 -21.58 6.38
N TYR A 855 -20.25 -21.03 7.58
CA TYR A 855 -21.24 -20.56 8.53
C TYR A 855 -22.08 -19.43 7.94
N ASP A 856 -21.44 -18.42 7.35
CA ASP A 856 -22.11 -17.27 6.73
C ASP A 856 -22.99 -17.70 5.55
N LYS A 857 -22.58 -18.74 4.82
CA LYS A 857 -23.35 -19.28 3.69
C LYS A 857 -24.53 -20.16 4.14
N ALA A 858 -24.38 -20.94 5.19
CA ALA A 858 -25.41 -21.86 5.69
C ALA A 858 -26.44 -21.18 6.61
N GLY A 859 -26.06 -20.08 7.26
CA GLY A 859 -26.85 -19.37 8.27
C GLY A 859 -27.02 -20.17 9.57
N TRP A 860 -27.40 -19.48 10.65
CA TRP A 860 -27.47 -20.06 12.00
C TRP A 860 -28.39 -21.30 12.11
N LEU A 861 -29.46 -21.34 11.31
CA LEU A 861 -30.47 -22.40 11.29
C LEU A 861 -29.98 -23.66 10.56
N GLY A 862 -29.02 -23.52 9.63
CA GLY A 862 -28.34 -24.63 8.96
C GLY A 862 -27.33 -25.29 9.88
N GLU A 863 -26.47 -24.50 10.53
CA GLU A 863 -25.40 -25.01 11.40
C GLU A 863 -25.94 -25.80 12.60
N ALA A 864 -27.00 -25.32 13.25
CA ALA A 864 -27.60 -25.98 14.40
C ALA A 864 -28.25 -27.35 14.10
N LEU A 865 -28.38 -27.72 12.82
CA LEU A 865 -29.02 -28.96 12.38
C LEU A 865 -28.06 -29.94 11.67
N THR A 866 -26.91 -29.49 11.16
CA THR A 866 -26.08 -30.29 10.24
C THR A 866 -24.56 -30.30 10.51
N ASP A 867 -24.03 -29.59 11.52
CA ASP A 867 -22.57 -29.50 11.78
C ASP A 867 -21.74 -29.11 10.52
N ALA A 868 -22.38 -28.34 9.63
CA ALA A 868 -21.97 -28.14 8.24
C ALA A 868 -20.66 -27.35 8.09
N ALA A 869 -20.47 -26.32 8.90
CA ALA A 869 -19.26 -25.51 8.85
C ALA A 869 -18.04 -26.26 9.39
N ASP A 870 -18.22 -27.07 10.45
CA ASP A 870 -17.17 -27.94 10.99
C ASP A 870 -16.74 -29.00 9.96
N ASP A 871 -17.70 -29.72 9.37
CA ASP A 871 -17.45 -30.71 8.32
C ASP A 871 -16.71 -30.10 7.13
N THR A 872 -17.14 -28.93 6.68
CA THR A 872 -16.54 -28.22 5.54
C THR A 872 -15.09 -27.80 5.84
N ALA A 873 -14.83 -27.27 7.05
CA ALA A 873 -13.50 -26.87 7.47
C ALA A 873 -12.56 -28.08 7.67
N ASN A 874 -13.01 -29.13 8.33
CA ASN A 874 -12.25 -30.37 8.51
C ASN A 874 -11.92 -31.03 7.18
N GLN A 875 -12.88 -31.11 6.26
CA GLN A 875 -12.66 -31.67 4.93
C GLN A 875 -11.61 -30.90 4.14
N PHE A 876 -11.67 -29.56 4.15
CA PHE A 876 -10.70 -28.71 3.47
C PHE A 876 -9.29 -28.93 4.03
N LEU A 877 -9.16 -28.98 5.35
CA LEU A 877 -7.88 -29.15 6.04
C LEU A 877 -7.31 -30.55 5.93
N ASN A 878 -8.14 -31.59 5.90
CA ASN A 878 -7.68 -32.95 5.62
C ASN A 878 -7.18 -33.07 4.17
N ALA A 879 -7.82 -32.39 3.21
CA ALA A 879 -7.30 -32.31 1.84
C ALA A 879 -5.96 -31.55 1.77
N PHE A 880 -5.79 -30.52 2.60
CA PHE A 880 -4.57 -29.71 2.66
C PHE A 880 -3.40 -30.43 3.37
N GLY A 881 -3.67 -31.03 4.53
CA GLY A 881 -2.66 -31.58 5.43
C GLY A 881 -2.37 -33.07 5.24
N ARG A 882 -3.31 -33.82 4.64
CA ARG A 882 -3.25 -35.29 4.51
C ARG A 882 -3.64 -35.83 3.12
N ASP A 883 -4.01 -34.96 2.18
CA ASP A 883 -4.51 -35.34 0.86
C ASP A 883 -5.82 -36.16 0.88
N ASP A 884 -6.58 -36.02 1.97
CA ASP A 884 -7.87 -36.69 2.20
C ASP A 884 -9.02 -35.68 2.06
N ALA A 885 -9.65 -35.66 0.89
CA ALA A 885 -10.81 -34.80 0.62
C ALA A 885 -12.16 -35.46 0.97
N ASP A 886 -12.17 -36.68 1.50
CA ASP A 886 -13.39 -37.37 1.94
C ASP A 886 -13.57 -37.27 3.47
N GLY A 887 -12.48 -37.04 4.22
CA GLY A 887 -12.48 -36.90 5.68
C GLY A 887 -13.09 -35.59 6.17
N LYS A 888 -14.41 -35.51 6.27
CA LYS A 888 -15.12 -34.35 6.86
C LYS A 888 -15.44 -34.51 8.35
N ASP A 889 -15.75 -35.74 8.79
CA ASP A 889 -16.20 -36.03 10.16
C ASP A 889 -15.04 -36.22 11.17
N ASN A 890 -13.81 -35.80 10.84
CA ASN A 890 -12.64 -36.00 11.69
C ASN A 890 -11.63 -34.85 11.60
N ASP A 891 -10.88 -34.66 12.69
CA ASP A 891 -9.91 -33.58 12.88
C ASP A 891 -8.45 -34.05 12.68
N ASP A 892 -8.25 -35.06 11.83
CA ASP A 892 -6.96 -35.71 11.63
C ASP A 892 -5.83 -34.74 11.22
N TRP A 893 -6.18 -33.65 10.53
CA TRP A 893 -5.27 -32.55 10.20
C TRP A 893 -4.57 -31.95 11.44
N ARG A 894 -5.17 -32.03 12.64
CA ARG A 894 -4.57 -31.55 13.90
C ARG A 894 -3.35 -32.36 14.34
N GLN A 895 -3.19 -33.58 13.83
CA GLN A 895 -2.00 -34.42 14.07
C GLN A 895 -0.91 -34.06 13.04
N ALA A 896 -0.54 -32.77 12.98
CA ALA A 896 0.48 -32.28 12.07
C ALA A 896 1.87 -32.87 12.41
N THR A 897 2.67 -33.10 11.38
CA THR A 897 4.07 -33.54 11.50
C THR A 897 4.99 -32.55 10.80
N ASP A 898 6.30 -32.64 10.99
CA ASP A 898 7.21 -31.89 10.12
C ASP A 898 7.02 -32.33 8.66
N ALA A 899 7.07 -31.37 7.74
CA ALA A 899 6.97 -31.63 6.31
C ALA A 899 7.81 -30.65 5.50
N ASP A 900 8.21 -31.03 4.30
CA ASP A 900 9.07 -30.23 3.45
C ASP A 900 8.28 -29.69 2.26
N ALA A 901 8.26 -28.36 2.10
CA ALA A 901 7.53 -27.67 1.04
C ALA A 901 8.33 -26.45 0.55
N VAL A 902 7.77 -25.71 -0.40
CA VAL A 902 8.36 -24.46 -0.90
C VAL A 902 7.25 -23.42 -1.04
N SER A 903 7.38 -22.30 -0.36
CA SER A 903 6.54 -21.12 -0.52
C SER A 903 7.11 -20.17 -1.58
N PRO A 904 6.34 -19.17 -2.07
CA PRO A 904 6.90 -18.13 -2.92
C PRO A 904 8.02 -17.30 -2.26
N ASP A 905 7.97 -17.03 -0.95
CA ASP A 905 9.08 -16.39 -0.23
C ASP A 905 10.32 -17.28 -0.19
N ASP A 906 10.14 -18.59 -0.02
CA ASP A 906 11.25 -19.55 0.04
C ASP A 906 12.11 -19.54 -1.24
N ILE A 907 11.53 -19.17 -2.39
CA ILE A 907 12.25 -19.01 -3.67
C ILE A 907 13.32 -17.91 -3.58
N LEU A 908 13.17 -16.93 -2.67
CA LEU A 908 14.16 -15.88 -2.44
C LEU A 908 15.45 -16.41 -1.81
N TRP A 909 15.42 -17.62 -1.24
CA TRP A 909 16.59 -18.29 -0.67
C TRP A 909 17.37 -19.12 -1.69
N TRP A 910 16.82 -19.39 -2.88
CA TRP A 910 17.52 -20.19 -3.88
C TRP A 910 18.82 -19.53 -4.36
N ASP A 911 19.87 -20.34 -4.41
CA ASP A 911 21.23 -19.98 -4.73
C ASP A 911 21.38 -19.23 -6.07
N GLY A 912 22.28 -18.25 -6.04
CA GLY A 912 22.71 -17.53 -7.22
C GLY A 912 23.81 -18.21 -8.02
N PRO A 913 24.12 -17.70 -9.24
CA PRO A 913 25.20 -18.22 -10.09
C PRO A 913 26.56 -18.30 -9.40
N GLU A 914 26.85 -17.44 -8.43
CA GLU A 914 28.07 -17.45 -7.62
C GLU A 914 28.25 -18.72 -6.79
N ARG A 915 27.18 -19.48 -6.57
CA ARG A 915 27.16 -20.76 -5.84
C ARG A 915 26.79 -21.97 -6.72
N GLY A 916 26.49 -21.74 -7.99
CA GLY A 916 26.12 -22.78 -8.96
C GLY A 916 24.64 -22.81 -9.30
N GLY A 917 23.82 -22.04 -8.58
CA GLY A 917 22.41 -21.83 -8.87
C GLY A 917 22.16 -20.95 -10.09
N VAL A 918 20.90 -20.60 -10.31
CA VAL A 918 20.47 -19.78 -11.46
C VAL A 918 19.62 -18.56 -11.04
N TYR A 919 19.46 -18.32 -9.73
CA TYR A 919 18.67 -17.22 -9.19
C TYR A 919 19.53 -16.34 -8.25
N GLY A 920 19.18 -16.16 -6.98
CA GLY A 920 19.98 -15.41 -6.00
C GLY A 920 19.87 -13.88 -6.03
N PHE A 921 19.06 -13.30 -6.91
CA PHE A 921 18.79 -11.85 -6.92
C PHE A 921 17.29 -11.56 -7.02
N SER A 922 16.83 -10.53 -6.33
CA SER A 922 15.46 -10.04 -6.46
C SER A 922 15.37 -8.51 -6.45
N GLU A 923 14.40 -7.99 -7.17
CA GLU A 923 14.08 -6.57 -7.19
C GLU A 923 12.57 -6.34 -7.36
N VAL A 924 12.11 -5.12 -7.08
CA VAL A 924 10.69 -4.76 -7.24
C VAL A 924 10.25 -4.93 -8.69
N ALA A 925 9.11 -5.57 -8.91
CA ALA A 925 8.55 -5.75 -10.24
C ALA A 925 8.00 -4.42 -10.77
N ILE A 926 8.37 -4.11 -12.01
CA ILE A 926 8.04 -2.85 -12.67
C ILE A 926 6.91 -3.10 -13.66
N PHE A 927 5.70 -2.87 -13.20
CA PHE A 927 4.50 -3.04 -14.01
C PHE A 927 4.30 -1.84 -14.94
N ARG A 928 3.95 -2.11 -16.20
CA ARG A 928 3.41 -1.11 -17.12
C ARG A 928 2.08 -1.58 -17.66
N GLU A 929 1.08 -0.71 -17.52
CA GLU A 929 -0.27 -0.92 -18.04
C GLU A 929 -0.34 -0.89 -19.58
N PRO A 930 -1.43 -1.40 -20.18
CA PRO A 930 -1.63 -1.33 -21.61
C PRO A 930 -1.71 0.12 -22.07
N ARG A 931 -0.91 0.49 -23.08
CA ARG A 931 -0.86 1.85 -23.61
C ARG A 931 -0.46 1.88 -25.08
N ARG A 932 -0.74 3.01 -25.73
CA ARG A 932 -0.34 3.22 -27.12
C ARG A 932 1.15 3.49 -27.19
N GLU A 933 1.85 2.74 -28.04
CA GLU A 933 3.26 2.97 -28.31
C GLU A 933 3.52 2.95 -29.81
N SER A 934 4.35 3.90 -30.27
CA SER A 934 5.00 3.82 -31.56
C SER A 934 6.13 2.78 -31.46
N TYR A 935 6.12 1.79 -32.34
CA TYR A 935 7.21 0.81 -32.42
C TYR A 935 7.66 0.62 -33.86
N THR A 936 8.93 0.27 -34.02
CA THR A 936 9.53 -0.02 -35.32
C THR A 936 9.39 -1.51 -35.62
N LEU A 937 8.80 -1.86 -36.76
CA LEU A 937 8.67 -3.25 -37.17
C LEU A 937 10.03 -3.85 -37.47
N SER A 938 10.25 -5.08 -37.02
CA SER A 938 11.42 -5.88 -37.34
C SER A 938 11.06 -7.01 -38.30
N ARG A 939 11.99 -7.36 -39.19
CA ARG A 939 11.83 -8.44 -40.17
C ARG A 939 13.08 -9.31 -40.23
N TRP A 940 12.87 -10.59 -40.53
CA TRP A 940 13.96 -11.51 -40.83
C TRP A 940 14.70 -11.08 -42.09
N LYS A 941 16.03 -11.02 -42.02
CA LYS A 941 16.88 -10.61 -43.13
C LYS A 941 18.05 -11.56 -43.29
N LEU A 942 18.35 -11.93 -44.53
CA LEU A 942 19.52 -12.73 -44.85
C LEU A 942 20.80 -11.90 -44.66
N VAL A 943 21.72 -12.42 -43.86
CA VAL A 943 22.98 -11.75 -43.56
C VAL A 943 24.16 -12.70 -43.66
N LEU A 944 25.09 -12.36 -44.56
CA LEU A 944 26.30 -13.16 -44.84
C LEU A 944 27.55 -12.63 -44.12
N THR A 945 27.46 -11.44 -43.52
CA THR A 945 28.59 -10.77 -42.88
C THR A 945 28.19 -10.37 -41.47
N ARG A 946 29.07 -10.65 -40.51
CA ARG A 946 28.83 -10.41 -39.09
C ARG A 946 29.98 -9.60 -38.49
N GLY A 947 29.68 -8.86 -37.43
CA GLY A 947 30.60 -8.00 -36.71
C GLY A 947 30.39 -8.06 -35.21
N THR A 948 31.04 -7.16 -34.50
CA THR A 948 30.96 -7.02 -33.05
C THR A 948 30.48 -5.62 -32.70
N VAL A 949 29.56 -5.51 -31.75
CA VAL A 949 29.07 -4.25 -31.20
C VAL A 949 29.63 -4.11 -29.79
N ARG A 950 30.35 -3.04 -29.52
CA ARG A 950 30.96 -2.75 -28.21
C ARG A 950 30.58 -1.35 -27.76
N GLY A 951 30.67 -1.10 -26.47
CA GLY A 951 30.31 0.22 -25.99
C GLY A 951 30.43 0.41 -24.50
N ARG A 952 29.86 1.52 -24.05
CA ARG A 952 29.67 1.81 -22.63
C ARG A 952 28.26 2.30 -22.35
N VAL A 953 27.70 1.88 -21.22
CA VAL A 953 26.44 2.36 -20.69
C VAL A 953 26.70 3.32 -19.53
N PHE A 954 26.07 4.48 -19.59
CA PHE A 954 26.09 5.48 -18.54
C PHE A 954 24.68 5.70 -18.01
N ALA A 955 24.54 5.77 -16.69
CA ALA A 955 23.33 6.18 -16.01
C ALA A 955 22.97 7.64 -16.35
N ALA A 956 21.74 8.06 -16.02
CA ALA A 956 21.28 9.43 -16.28
C ALA A 956 22.18 10.51 -15.62
N ASN A 957 22.80 10.18 -14.48
CA ASN A 957 23.77 11.04 -13.80
C ASN A 957 25.19 10.99 -14.43
N GLY A 958 25.42 10.17 -15.46
CA GLY A 958 26.71 10.04 -16.14
C GLY A 958 27.70 9.04 -15.52
N SER A 959 27.37 8.36 -14.40
CA SER A 959 28.20 7.26 -13.90
C SER A 959 28.07 6.01 -14.78
N PRO A 960 29.08 5.14 -14.84
CA PRO A 960 28.92 3.83 -15.48
C PRO A 960 27.75 3.05 -14.88
N ALA A 961 26.93 2.42 -15.74
CA ALA A 961 25.76 1.65 -15.33
C ALA A 961 26.09 0.16 -15.34
N ALA A 962 26.66 -0.33 -14.24
CA ALA A 962 26.96 -1.75 -14.06
C ALA A 962 25.67 -2.58 -13.98
N GLY A 963 25.68 -3.79 -14.55
CA GLY A 963 24.54 -4.69 -14.62
C GLY A 963 23.46 -4.25 -15.62
N ALA A 964 23.69 -3.20 -16.42
CA ALA A 964 22.75 -2.81 -17.46
C ALA A 964 22.71 -3.86 -18.58
N ARG A 965 21.56 -4.50 -18.77
CA ARG A 965 21.35 -5.40 -19.91
C ARG A 965 21.30 -4.57 -21.19
N VAL A 966 22.19 -4.86 -22.11
CA VAL A 966 22.26 -4.28 -23.45
C VAL A 966 21.81 -5.32 -24.45
N GLU A 967 20.79 -5.01 -25.25
CA GLU A 967 20.14 -5.97 -26.15
C GLU A 967 19.93 -5.39 -27.54
N LEU A 968 20.15 -6.22 -28.57
CA LEU A 968 19.90 -5.93 -29.97
C LEU A 968 18.70 -6.73 -30.51
N ALA A 969 18.81 -8.06 -30.49
CA ALA A 969 17.76 -8.98 -30.92
C ALA A 969 18.10 -10.42 -30.51
N GLY A 970 17.12 -11.15 -29.97
CA GLY A 970 17.23 -12.57 -29.66
C GLY A 970 18.32 -12.87 -28.64
N ASP A 971 19.27 -13.72 -29.04
CA ASP A 971 20.44 -14.10 -28.24
C ASP A 971 21.55 -13.03 -28.24
N LYS A 972 21.38 -11.92 -28.97
CA LYS A 972 22.39 -10.86 -29.08
C LYS A 972 22.20 -9.80 -28.00
N TRP A 973 22.76 -10.10 -26.83
CA TRP A 973 22.79 -9.23 -25.66
C TRP A 973 24.06 -9.42 -24.84
N ASP A 974 24.35 -8.47 -23.95
CA ASP A 974 25.41 -8.54 -22.94
C ASP A 974 25.02 -7.70 -21.71
N ASN A 975 25.63 -7.94 -20.55
CA ASN A 975 25.45 -7.12 -19.36
C ASN A 975 26.67 -6.22 -19.16
N ALA A 976 26.41 -4.92 -18.96
CA ALA A 976 27.47 -3.96 -18.76
C ALA A 976 28.25 -4.24 -17.46
N ASP A 977 29.58 -4.27 -17.54
CA ASP A 977 30.45 -4.52 -16.39
C ASP A 977 30.50 -3.34 -15.40
N ALA A 978 31.32 -3.42 -14.36
CA ALA A 978 31.51 -2.35 -13.38
C ALA A 978 32.00 -1.01 -13.98
N SER A 979 32.61 -1.03 -15.17
CA SER A 979 33.02 0.14 -15.95
C SER A 979 31.96 0.61 -16.96
N GLY A 980 30.82 -0.06 -16.99
CA GLY A 980 29.72 0.14 -17.94
C GLY A 980 30.01 -0.49 -19.31
N TYR A 981 31.11 -1.22 -19.48
CA TYR A 981 31.50 -1.78 -20.78
C TYR A 981 30.65 -3.00 -21.14
N PHE A 982 30.29 -3.12 -22.42
CA PHE A 982 29.61 -4.29 -22.98
C PHE A 982 30.20 -4.67 -24.34
N GLU A 983 30.04 -5.92 -24.73
CA GLU A 983 30.48 -6.50 -26.00
C GLU A 983 29.52 -7.60 -26.48
N ILE A 984 28.86 -7.36 -27.60
CA ILE A 984 27.99 -8.31 -28.28
C ILE A 984 28.68 -8.76 -29.58
N SER A 985 29.10 -10.01 -29.61
CA SER A 985 29.75 -10.63 -30.77
C SER A 985 28.75 -11.25 -31.74
N ASP A 986 29.23 -11.56 -32.96
CA ASP A 986 28.47 -12.34 -33.94
C ASP A 986 27.15 -11.67 -34.39
N VAL A 987 27.15 -10.33 -34.46
CA VAL A 987 25.98 -9.53 -34.87
C VAL A 987 25.96 -9.40 -36.39
N GLY A 988 24.84 -9.74 -37.02
CA GLY A 988 24.66 -9.57 -38.46
C GLY A 988 24.75 -8.10 -38.91
N PHE A 989 25.37 -7.82 -40.05
CA PHE A 989 25.38 -6.45 -40.60
C PHE A 989 23.96 -5.98 -40.97
N GLY A 990 23.64 -4.74 -40.61
CA GLY A 990 22.36 -4.10 -40.90
C GLY A 990 21.84 -3.19 -39.79
N ALA A 991 20.54 -2.93 -39.82
CA ALA A 991 19.90 -1.95 -38.93
C ALA A 991 19.34 -2.63 -37.67
N TYR A 992 19.61 -2.04 -36.51
CA TYR A 992 19.13 -2.51 -35.20
C TYR A 992 18.67 -1.33 -34.36
N GLU A 993 17.82 -1.60 -33.38
CA GLU A 993 17.58 -0.70 -32.25
C GLU A 993 18.30 -1.31 -31.05
N ILE A 994 19.42 -0.72 -30.63
CA ILE A 994 20.11 -1.15 -29.42
C ILE A 994 19.37 -0.55 -28.23
N SER A 995 19.09 -1.38 -27.24
CA SER A 995 18.44 -0.95 -26.00
C SER A 995 19.30 -1.30 -24.80
N ALA A 996 19.24 -0.45 -23.76
CA ALA A 996 19.83 -0.78 -22.48
C ALA A 996 18.90 -0.38 -21.34
N SER A 997 18.83 -1.22 -20.31
CA SER A 997 17.99 -0.97 -19.13
C SER A 997 18.50 -1.68 -17.87
N PRO A 998 18.89 -0.92 -16.84
CA PRO A 998 18.96 -1.38 -15.46
C PRO A 998 17.90 -0.70 -14.56
N VAL A 999 17.62 -1.31 -13.41
CA VAL A 999 16.99 -0.63 -12.28
C VAL A 999 18.10 -0.02 -11.43
N ILE A 1000 18.11 1.31 -11.30
CA ILE A 1000 19.10 2.06 -10.50
C ILE A 1000 18.34 2.84 -9.44
N GLU A 1001 18.66 2.60 -8.17
CA GLU A 1001 18.00 3.24 -7.02
C GLU A 1001 16.46 3.07 -7.03
N GLY A 1002 15.97 1.94 -7.54
CA GLY A 1002 14.54 1.62 -7.64
C GLY A 1002 13.83 2.22 -8.85
N VAL A 1003 14.55 2.89 -9.76
CA VAL A 1003 14.00 3.51 -10.97
C VAL A 1003 14.45 2.77 -12.22
N LEU A 1004 13.53 2.44 -13.11
CA LEU A 1004 13.88 1.85 -14.42
C LEU A 1004 14.43 2.93 -15.34
N GLN A 1005 15.75 2.94 -15.53
CA GLN A 1005 16.37 3.81 -16.52
C GLN A 1005 16.50 3.06 -17.83
N THR A 1006 16.12 3.68 -18.94
CA THR A 1006 16.14 3.01 -20.25
C THR A 1006 16.79 3.90 -21.31
N VAL A 1007 17.28 3.29 -22.38
CA VAL A 1007 17.64 3.97 -23.63
C VAL A 1007 17.32 3.05 -24.79
N ARG A 1008 16.87 3.64 -25.90
CA ARG A 1008 16.71 2.97 -27.20
C ARG A 1008 17.38 3.85 -28.24
N GLN A 1009 18.29 3.27 -29.02
CA GLN A 1009 19.08 4.00 -30.01
C GLN A 1009 19.12 3.20 -31.31
N PRO A 1010 18.74 3.78 -32.46
CA PRO A 1010 18.96 3.13 -33.75
C PRO A 1010 20.45 3.09 -34.08
N ILE A 1011 20.95 1.94 -34.53
CA ILE A 1011 22.31 1.74 -35.03
C ILE A 1011 22.30 1.05 -36.39
N SER A 1012 23.35 1.28 -37.18
CA SER A 1012 23.61 0.55 -38.43
C SER A 1012 24.98 -0.08 -38.35
N LEU A 1013 25.03 -1.42 -38.32
CA LEU A 1013 26.27 -2.18 -38.33
C LEU A 1013 26.72 -2.41 -39.77
N ASP A 1014 27.73 -1.67 -40.21
CA ASP A 1014 28.34 -1.75 -41.55
C ASP A 1014 29.86 -2.02 -41.50
N SER A 1015 30.42 -2.19 -40.30
CA SER A 1015 31.82 -2.51 -40.03
C SER A 1015 31.95 -3.78 -39.16
N ALA A 1016 33.12 -4.41 -39.19
CA ALA A 1016 33.39 -5.61 -38.39
C ALA A 1016 33.44 -5.31 -36.88
N ASP A 1017 33.74 -4.08 -36.49
CA ASP A 1017 33.77 -3.59 -35.12
C ASP A 1017 33.05 -2.23 -35.09
N PHE A 1018 32.04 -2.10 -34.23
CA PHE A 1018 31.21 -0.91 -34.08
C PHE A 1018 31.15 -0.51 -32.61
N TYR A 1019 31.45 0.77 -32.33
CA TYR A 1019 31.46 1.31 -30.98
C TYR A 1019 30.33 2.31 -30.77
N THR A 1020 29.61 2.22 -29.64
CA THR A 1020 28.60 3.20 -29.24
C THR A 1020 28.61 3.49 -27.74
N GLU A 1021 28.19 4.69 -27.36
CA GLU A 1021 27.88 5.02 -25.97
C GLU A 1021 26.38 5.10 -25.79
N LEU A 1022 25.86 4.46 -24.75
CA LEU A 1022 24.45 4.45 -24.40
C LEU A 1022 24.26 5.29 -23.13
N ARG A 1023 23.39 6.29 -23.21
CA ARG A 1023 23.07 7.17 -22.07
C ARG A 1023 21.63 6.90 -21.64
N LEU A 1024 21.48 6.32 -20.47
CA LEU A 1024 20.19 6.01 -19.88
C LEU A 1024 19.44 7.29 -19.54
N VAL A 1025 18.12 7.25 -19.71
CA VAL A 1025 17.23 8.34 -19.33
C VAL A 1025 16.29 7.90 -18.22
N LEU A 1026 15.96 8.82 -17.33
CA LEU A 1026 14.91 8.62 -16.34
C LEU A 1026 13.53 8.60 -17.02
N PRO A 1027 12.52 7.94 -16.43
CA PRO A 1027 11.13 8.08 -16.84
C PRO A 1027 10.71 9.55 -16.88
N GLU A 1028 9.84 9.95 -17.81
CA GLU A 1028 9.40 11.35 -17.86
C GLU A 1028 8.55 11.71 -16.62
N ASP A 1029 8.79 12.87 -16.01
CA ASP A 1029 8.08 13.31 -14.79
C ASP A 1029 6.55 13.46 -14.96
N ARG A 1030 6.07 13.52 -16.21
CA ARG A 1030 4.65 13.57 -16.53
C ARG A 1030 3.87 12.30 -16.19
N PHE A 1031 4.57 11.18 -15.96
CA PHE A 1031 3.95 9.96 -15.46
C PHE A 1031 3.86 10.04 -13.94
N ARG A 1032 2.64 9.94 -13.40
CA ARG A 1032 2.35 10.09 -11.97
C ARG A 1032 1.64 8.86 -11.45
N VAL A 1033 1.73 8.65 -10.15
CA VAL A 1033 0.97 7.62 -9.44
C VAL A 1033 0.31 8.25 -8.21
N ALA A 1034 -1.01 8.12 -8.12
CA ALA A 1034 -1.76 8.44 -6.91
C ALA A 1034 -1.71 7.24 -5.98
N LYS A 1035 -0.91 7.32 -4.91
CA LYS A 1035 -0.83 6.31 -3.85
C LYS A 1035 -1.94 6.58 -2.85
N VAL A 1036 -2.93 5.70 -2.76
CA VAL A 1036 -4.17 5.90 -2.00
C VAL A 1036 -4.20 4.96 -0.80
N THR A 1037 -4.34 5.52 0.40
CA THR A 1037 -4.73 4.79 1.60
C THR A 1037 -6.20 5.10 1.88
N ALA A 1038 -7.01 4.06 2.10
CA ALA A 1038 -8.45 4.15 2.30
C ALA A 1038 -8.85 3.36 3.56
N ASP A 1039 -9.47 4.04 4.52
CA ASP A 1039 -9.88 3.47 5.80
C ASP A 1039 -11.42 3.54 5.91
N PHE A 1040 -12.06 2.38 6.04
CA PHE A 1040 -13.51 2.23 5.96
C PHE A 1040 -14.13 1.93 7.33
N TYR A 1041 -15.32 2.49 7.54
CA TYR A 1041 -16.19 2.13 8.64
C TYR A 1041 -17.65 2.09 8.16
N GLY A 1042 -18.37 1.01 8.46
CA GLY A 1042 -19.80 0.84 8.22
C GLY A 1042 -20.56 0.57 9.52
N GLU A 1043 -21.80 1.08 9.61
CA GLU A 1043 -22.76 0.78 10.67
C GLU A 1043 -24.12 0.49 10.03
N ASP A 1044 -24.69 -0.66 10.33
CA ASP A 1044 -26.08 -1.05 10.05
C ASP A 1044 -26.86 -0.88 11.35
N ASP A 1045 -27.86 -0.01 11.33
CA ASP A 1045 -28.61 0.45 12.50
C ASP A 1045 -29.96 -0.28 12.54
N GLU A 1046 -29.96 -1.51 13.03
CA GLU A 1046 -31.18 -2.31 13.12
C GLU A 1046 -32.13 -1.82 14.24
N TRP A 1047 -33.39 -1.57 13.90
CA TRP A 1047 -34.37 -1.17 14.91
C TRP A 1047 -34.76 -2.33 15.84
N GLY A 1048 -34.10 -2.39 17.01
CA GLY A 1048 -34.42 -3.35 18.06
C GLY A 1048 -33.56 -4.62 18.05
N ALA A 1049 -32.47 -4.61 17.29
CA ALA A 1049 -31.36 -5.56 17.37
C ALA A 1049 -30.03 -4.79 17.64
N ASP A 1050 -28.91 -5.52 17.72
CA ASP A 1050 -27.60 -4.92 17.88
C ASP A 1050 -27.07 -4.43 16.52
N ASN A 1051 -26.49 -3.23 16.48
CA ASN A 1051 -25.94 -2.67 15.24
C ASN A 1051 -24.78 -3.53 14.72
N GLU A 1052 -24.79 -3.79 13.42
CA GLU A 1052 -23.71 -4.52 12.75
C GLU A 1052 -22.67 -3.53 12.22
N ILE A 1053 -21.42 -3.66 12.68
CA ILE A 1053 -20.30 -2.77 12.31
C ILE A 1053 -19.33 -3.49 11.38
N GLU A 1054 -18.78 -2.76 10.40
CA GLU A 1054 -17.70 -3.24 9.54
C GLU A 1054 -16.54 -2.26 9.57
N ASP A 1055 -15.37 -2.70 10.06
CA ASP A 1055 -14.11 -1.93 10.11
C ASP A 1055 -12.95 -2.88 9.72
N PRO A 1056 -12.70 -3.06 8.41
CA PRO A 1056 -11.62 -3.92 7.93
C PRO A 1056 -10.22 -3.28 8.09
N GLY A 1057 -10.16 -2.05 8.64
CA GLY A 1057 -8.94 -1.26 8.75
C GLY A 1057 -8.47 -0.64 7.42
N PRO A 1058 -7.25 -0.06 7.42
CA PRO A 1058 -6.73 0.67 6.28
C PRO A 1058 -6.35 -0.27 5.14
N THR A 1059 -6.75 0.11 3.93
CA THR A 1059 -6.38 -0.52 2.67
C THR A 1059 -5.48 0.41 1.86
N TYR A 1060 -4.61 -0.14 1.02
CA TYR A 1060 -3.72 0.62 0.14
C TYR A 1060 -3.82 0.14 -1.31
N PHE A 1061 -3.83 1.08 -2.25
CA PHE A 1061 -3.71 0.80 -3.68
C PHE A 1061 -3.14 2.02 -4.41
N GLU A 1062 -2.70 1.84 -5.66
CA GLU A 1062 -2.14 2.94 -6.46
C GLU A 1062 -2.88 3.12 -7.80
N LEU A 1063 -2.97 4.36 -8.26
CA LEU A 1063 -3.63 4.73 -9.52
C LEU A 1063 -2.62 5.42 -10.44
N GLU A 1064 -2.15 4.69 -11.46
CA GLU A 1064 -1.22 5.23 -12.46
C GLU A 1064 -1.91 6.22 -13.40
N LEU A 1065 -1.20 7.29 -13.72
CA LEU A 1065 -1.65 8.41 -14.51
C LEU A 1065 -0.54 8.90 -15.45
N GLY A 1066 -0.93 9.43 -16.60
CA GLY A 1066 0.00 10.04 -17.54
C GLY A 1066 -0.71 10.55 -18.80
N PRO A 1067 0.05 11.01 -19.81
CA PRO A 1067 -0.52 11.55 -21.05
C PRO A 1067 -1.45 10.59 -21.78
N ASP A 1068 -1.16 9.28 -21.71
CA ASP A 1068 -1.94 8.23 -22.36
C ASP A 1068 -3.07 7.70 -21.47
N ARG A 1069 -3.04 8.04 -20.17
CA ARG A 1069 -4.04 7.66 -19.17
C ARG A 1069 -4.34 8.83 -18.25
N LEU A 1070 -5.12 9.77 -18.79
CA LEU A 1070 -5.51 10.99 -18.07
C LEU A 1070 -6.45 10.72 -16.89
N THR A 1071 -7.03 9.52 -16.80
CA THR A 1071 -7.95 9.16 -15.72
C THR A 1071 -7.80 7.68 -15.38
N ASN A 1072 -7.79 7.38 -14.09
CA ASN A 1072 -7.76 6.03 -13.55
C ASN A 1072 -8.72 5.95 -12.35
N ALA A 1073 -9.29 4.78 -12.07
CA ALA A 1073 -10.25 4.63 -10.99
C ALA A 1073 -10.19 3.25 -10.34
N GLN A 1074 -10.54 3.21 -9.05
CA GLN A 1074 -10.72 2.00 -8.25
C GLN A 1074 -12.10 2.06 -7.59
N THR A 1075 -12.78 0.91 -7.53
CA THR A 1075 -14.00 0.77 -6.72
C THR A 1075 -13.69 -0.08 -5.49
N LEU A 1076 -14.07 0.41 -4.31
CA LEU A 1076 -14.07 -0.34 -3.06
C LEU A 1076 -15.51 -0.68 -2.72
N THR A 1077 -15.77 -1.93 -2.36
CA THR A 1077 -17.10 -2.42 -1.99
C THR A 1077 -17.02 -3.02 -0.60
N TYR A 1078 -17.88 -2.57 0.29
CA TYR A 1078 -18.02 -3.11 1.64
C TYR A 1078 -19.45 -3.58 1.85
N ARG A 1079 -19.60 -4.66 2.60
CA ARG A 1079 -20.88 -5.32 2.89
C ARG A 1079 -20.92 -5.69 4.36
N TRP A 1080 -22.05 -5.48 4.99
CA TRP A 1080 -22.28 -5.77 6.41
C TRP A 1080 -23.79 -5.77 6.67
N GLY A 1081 -24.22 -6.23 7.84
CA GLY A 1081 -25.65 -6.24 8.15
C GLY A 1081 -26.42 -7.43 7.57
N GLY A 1082 -25.80 -8.18 6.66
CA GLY A 1082 -26.52 -9.07 5.76
C GLY A 1082 -27.43 -8.34 4.75
N GLU A 1083 -27.63 -7.01 4.87
CA GLU A 1083 -28.50 -6.22 4.00
C GLU A 1083 -27.91 -4.93 3.43
N VAL A 1084 -26.79 -4.45 3.98
CA VAL A 1084 -26.16 -3.18 3.56
C VAL A 1084 -24.95 -3.43 2.65
N ARG A 1085 -24.84 -2.63 1.59
CA ARG A 1085 -23.66 -2.55 0.74
C ARG A 1085 -23.33 -1.10 0.42
N VAL A 1086 -22.06 -0.71 0.55
CA VAL A 1086 -21.58 0.57 0.01
C VAL A 1086 -20.52 0.36 -1.05
N GLU A 1087 -20.57 1.18 -2.09
CA GLU A 1087 -19.59 1.23 -3.17
C GLU A 1087 -18.96 2.62 -3.24
N TYR A 1088 -17.64 2.70 -3.07
CA TYR A 1088 -16.86 3.91 -3.28
C TYR A 1088 -16.08 3.82 -4.57
N ARG A 1089 -16.45 4.63 -5.56
CA ARG A 1089 -15.68 4.79 -6.80
C ARG A 1089 -14.74 5.99 -6.69
N ILE A 1090 -13.46 5.71 -6.53
CA ILE A 1090 -12.38 6.70 -6.41
C ILE A 1090 -11.75 6.88 -7.79
N THR A 1091 -11.78 8.10 -8.32
CA THR A 1091 -11.29 8.44 -9.66
C THR A 1091 -10.18 9.48 -9.53
N ALA A 1092 -8.98 9.13 -9.96
CA ALA A 1092 -7.87 10.05 -10.09
C ALA A 1092 -7.81 10.58 -11.53
N ARG A 1093 -7.69 11.89 -11.71
CA ARG A 1093 -7.49 12.53 -13.02
C ARG A 1093 -6.20 13.33 -13.03
N TRP A 1094 -5.42 13.13 -14.07
CA TRP A 1094 -4.25 13.93 -14.35
C TRP A 1094 -4.67 15.28 -14.93
N LEU A 1095 -4.21 16.36 -14.31
CA LEU A 1095 -4.34 17.73 -14.80
C LEU A 1095 -2.98 18.23 -15.31
N GLY A 1096 -2.98 19.39 -15.97
CA GLY A 1096 -1.73 20.07 -16.32
C GLY A 1096 -0.85 20.35 -15.09
N ASP A 1097 0.44 20.55 -15.32
CA ASP A 1097 1.47 20.78 -14.29
C ASP A 1097 1.63 19.64 -13.27
N ASN A 1098 1.33 18.39 -13.69
CA ASN A 1098 1.46 17.16 -12.89
C ASN A 1098 0.56 17.11 -11.63
N ILE A 1099 -0.49 17.92 -11.57
CA ILE A 1099 -1.48 17.92 -10.50
C ILE A 1099 -2.46 16.76 -10.70
N ILE A 1100 -2.84 16.08 -9.62
CA ILE A 1100 -3.88 15.05 -9.63
C ILE A 1100 -5.16 15.59 -8.97
N ASP A 1101 -6.29 15.41 -9.64
CA ASP A 1101 -7.64 15.66 -9.12
C ASP A 1101 -8.24 14.32 -8.67
N ILE A 1102 -8.74 14.23 -7.44
CA ILE A 1102 -9.37 13.04 -6.90
C ILE A 1102 -10.86 13.32 -6.75
N ASP A 1103 -11.69 12.51 -7.38
CA ASP A 1103 -13.14 12.48 -7.21
C ASP A 1103 -13.57 11.16 -6.60
N VAL A 1104 -14.44 11.20 -5.61
CA VAL A 1104 -14.99 10.01 -4.96
C VAL A 1104 -16.49 10.05 -5.05
N LEU A 1105 -17.10 8.97 -5.55
CA LEU A 1105 -18.54 8.74 -5.55
C LEU A 1105 -18.85 7.59 -4.59
N ALA A 1106 -19.62 7.86 -3.54
CA ALA A 1106 -20.14 6.86 -2.63
C ALA A 1106 -21.59 6.54 -2.99
N SER A 1107 -21.93 5.26 -3.10
CA SER A 1107 -23.28 4.75 -3.35
C SER A 1107 -23.62 3.70 -2.29
N LEU A 1108 -24.64 3.95 -1.48
CA LEU A 1108 -25.11 3.02 -0.45
C LEU A 1108 -26.40 2.34 -0.92
N TYR A 1109 -26.42 1.02 -0.82
CA TYR A 1109 -27.53 0.13 -1.13
C TYR A 1109 -27.98 -0.57 0.15
N GLU A 1110 -29.28 -0.63 0.37
CA GLU A 1110 -29.92 -1.30 1.50
C GLU A 1110 -31.02 -2.21 0.93
N GLY A 1111 -31.45 -3.24 1.64
CA GLY A 1111 -32.49 -4.14 1.13
C GLY A 1111 -32.76 -5.30 2.06
N THR A 1112 -33.00 -6.48 1.51
CA THR A 1112 -33.11 -7.72 2.30
C THR A 1112 -31.88 -8.63 2.11
N SER A 1113 -30.83 -8.10 1.48
CA SER A 1113 -29.59 -8.81 1.16
C SER A 1113 -28.54 -7.80 0.71
N GLU A 1114 -27.26 -8.06 1.00
CA GLU A 1114 -26.13 -7.24 0.54
C GLU A 1114 -25.97 -7.17 -1.01
N ASN A 1115 -26.67 -8.06 -1.73
CA ASN A 1115 -26.76 -8.05 -3.18
C ASN A 1115 -27.89 -7.15 -3.71
N SER A 1116 -28.57 -6.41 -2.83
CA SER A 1116 -29.61 -5.45 -3.18
C SER A 1116 -29.13 -4.46 -4.23
N LYS A 1117 -30.05 -4.02 -5.09
CA LYS A 1117 -29.82 -2.94 -6.06
C LYS A 1117 -30.60 -1.69 -5.70
N ASP A 1118 -31.22 -1.68 -4.53
CA ASP A 1118 -32.03 -0.58 -4.05
C ASP A 1118 -31.09 0.48 -3.48
N LEU A 1119 -30.86 1.51 -4.30
CA LEU A 1119 -29.93 2.60 -4.00
C LEU A 1119 -30.61 3.61 -3.07
N GLU A 1120 -30.03 3.80 -1.89
CA GLU A 1120 -30.61 4.52 -0.76
C GLU A 1120 -29.84 5.80 -0.42
N GLY A 1121 -28.52 5.82 -0.68
CA GLY A 1121 -27.66 6.96 -0.41
C GLY A 1121 -26.65 7.22 -1.53
N ILE A 1122 -26.38 8.49 -1.82
CA ILE A 1122 -25.28 8.92 -2.70
C ILE A 1122 -24.57 10.11 -2.08
N ASN A 1123 -23.23 10.11 -2.10
CA ASN A 1123 -22.45 11.30 -1.77
C ASN A 1123 -21.22 11.42 -2.69
N THR A 1124 -20.68 12.63 -2.84
CA THR A 1124 -19.48 12.89 -3.65
C THR A 1124 -18.55 13.87 -2.95
N ILE A 1125 -17.24 13.65 -3.06
CA ILE A 1125 -16.20 14.61 -2.64
C ILE A 1125 -15.14 14.74 -3.73
N ASP A 1126 -14.50 15.91 -3.80
CA ASP A 1126 -13.36 16.17 -4.68
C ASP A 1126 -12.26 16.95 -3.97
N PHE A 1127 -11.00 16.66 -4.29
CA PHE A 1127 -9.83 17.41 -3.83
C PHE A 1127 -8.63 17.23 -4.75
N ARG A 1128 -7.65 18.14 -4.65
CA ARG A 1128 -6.45 18.13 -5.49
C ARG A 1128 -5.20 17.80 -4.71
N VAL A 1129 -4.28 17.12 -5.37
CA VAL A 1129 -2.99 16.70 -4.85
C VAL A 1129 -1.89 17.23 -5.75
N TRP A 1130 -1.10 18.16 -5.24
CA TRP A 1130 0.05 18.74 -5.96
C TRP A 1130 1.19 17.72 -6.06
N PRO A 1131 2.12 17.87 -7.03
CA PRO A 1131 3.28 16.99 -7.16
C PRO A 1131 4.02 16.83 -5.84
N ASP A 1132 4.29 15.58 -5.49
CA ASP A 1132 5.05 15.13 -4.32
C ASP A 1132 4.44 15.55 -2.97
N GLN A 1133 3.14 15.87 -2.97
CA GLN A 1133 2.35 16.14 -1.77
C GLN A 1133 1.37 15.01 -1.46
N THR A 1134 0.93 14.99 -0.21
CA THR A 1134 -0.17 14.16 0.28
C THR A 1134 -1.35 15.05 0.67
N ALA A 1135 -2.56 14.68 0.24
CA ALA A 1135 -3.80 15.32 0.68
C ALA A 1135 -4.86 14.24 0.94
N GLY A 1136 -5.85 14.54 1.77
CA GLY A 1136 -6.87 13.57 2.16
C GLY A 1136 -8.22 14.20 2.43
N ALA A 1137 -9.25 13.36 2.49
CA ALA A 1137 -10.62 13.76 2.77
C ALA A 1137 -11.44 12.57 3.29
N THR A 1138 -12.52 12.87 4.00
CA THR A 1138 -13.47 11.88 4.51
C THR A 1138 -14.82 12.08 3.84
N ILE A 1139 -15.43 10.99 3.37
CA ILE A 1139 -16.77 10.95 2.79
C ILE A 1139 -17.66 10.01 3.61
N LYS A 1140 -18.88 10.45 3.92
CA LYS A 1140 -19.90 9.66 4.62
C LYS A 1140 -21.17 9.59 3.77
N VAL A 1141 -21.73 8.41 3.57
CA VAL A 1141 -22.99 8.17 2.85
C VAL A 1141 -23.96 7.44 3.78
N ILE A 1142 -25.23 7.86 3.78
CA ILE A 1142 -26.24 7.44 4.76
C ILE A 1142 -27.51 7.02 3.99
N SER A 1143 -28.26 6.01 4.46
CA SER A 1143 -29.58 5.67 3.90
C SER A 1143 -30.69 6.68 4.27
N GLY A 1144 -31.63 6.90 3.35
CA GLY A 1144 -32.89 7.64 3.55
C GLY A 1144 -32.84 9.20 3.68
N GLU A 1145 -33.83 9.89 3.08
CA GLU A 1145 -34.03 11.35 3.17
C GLU A 1145 -34.74 11.84 4.46
N ASN A 1146 -35.36 10.96 5.26
CA ASN A 1146 -36.14 11.34 6.44
C ASN A 1146 -35.34 11.18 7.76
N GLU A 1147 -35.49 12.11 8.69
CA GLU A 1147 -34.74 12.19 9.96
C GLU A 1147 -35.23 11.25 11.08
N SER A 1148 -36.21 10.37 10.82
CA SER A 1148 -36.95 9.67 11.89
C SER A 1148 -36.66 8.18 12.09
N ASP A 1149 -35.91 7.54 11.21
CA ASP A 1149 -35.53 6.11 11.31
C ASP A 1149 -34.03 5.98 11.64
N PRO A 1150 -33.61 4.89 12.33
CA PRO A 1150 -32.20 4.53 12.47
C PRO A 1150 -31.54 4.47 11.09
N LYS A 1151 -30.27 4.89 10.98
CA LYS A 1151 -29.67 5.18 9.68
C LYS A 1151 -28.37 4.45 9.45
N ASP A 1152 -28.40 3.53 8.50
CA ASP A 1152 -27.22 2.85 8.01
C ASP A 1152 -26.30 3.84 7.33
N PHE A 1153 -25.00 3.69 7.54
CA PHE A 1153 -24.03 4.50 6.84
C PHE A 1153 -22.73 3.79 6.57
N GLY A 1154 -22.10 4.20 5.48
CA GLY A 1154 -20.69 3.97 5.24
C GLY A 1154 -19.92 5.27 5.39
N GLN A 1155 -18.70 5.19 5.92
CA GLN A 1155 -17.73 6.27 5.94
C GLN A 1155 -16.38 5.78 5.40
N LEU A 1156 -15.76 6.58 4.55
CA LEU A 1156 -14.42 6.31 4.01
C LEU A 1156 -13.51 7.53 4.23
N THR A 1157 -12.36 7.31 4.87
CA THR A 1157 -11.28 8.29 5.00
C THR A 1157 -10.17 7.96 4.02
N LEU A 1158 -9.77 8.95 3.22
CA LEU A 1158 -8.75 8.80 2.18
C LEU A 1158 -7.54 9.66 2.47
N SER A 1159 -6.36 9.12 2.19
CA SER A 1159 -5.08 9.84 2.06
C SER A 1159 -4.46 9.51 0.72
N VAL A 1160 -4.15 10.51 -0.09
CA VAL A 1160 -3.63 10.35 -1.45
C VAL A 1160 -2.32 11.11 -1.60
N THR A 1161 -1.26 10.40 -1.99
CA THR A 1161 0.04 10.99 -2.34
C THR A 1161 0.21 11.00 -3.85
N ASN A 1162 0.50 12.17 -4.42
CA ASN A 1162 0.84 12.30 -5.83
C ASN A 1162 2.35 12.09 -5.99
N ALA A 1163 2.79 10.88 -6.31
CA ALA A 1163 4.20 10.58 -6.53
C ALA A 1163 4.53 10.52 -8.03
N ARG A 1164 5.80 10.71 -8.36
CA ARG A 1164 6.31 10.38 -9.70
C ARG A 1164 6.13 8.87 -9.93
N ASN A 1165 5.74 8.50 -11.14
CA ASN A 1165 5.76 7.10 -11.55
C ASN A 1165 7.16 6.78 -12.09
N ASP A 1166 7.89 5.99 -11.33
CA ASP A 1166 9.28 5.62 -11.64
C ASP A 1166 9.39 4.30 -12.45
N ASN A 1167 8.25 3.80 -12.96
CA ASN A 1167 8.10 2.55 -13.73
C ASN A 1167 8.30 2.71 -15.26
#